data_AF-B8CWY2-F1
#
_entry.id   AF-B8CWY2-F1
#
_cell.length_a   1.000
_cell.length_b   1.000
_cell.length_c   1.000
_cell.angle_alpha   90.00
_cell.angle_beta   90.00
_cell.angle_gamma   90.00
#
_symmetry.space_group_name_H-M   'P 1'
#
loop_
_entity.id
_entity.type
_entity.pdbx_description
1 polymer ?
#
loop_
_entity_poly.entity_id
_entity_poly.type
_entity_poly.pdbx_seq_one_letter_code
_entity_poly.pdbx_strand_id
1 'polypeptide(L)'
;MEAAGNNKEEIPVYTLGPLIHNPQVVKRLKEMGIESLDSLDIIDNGVIIIRSHGVPPDIIEKARQKGLHIIDATCPYVKNAQKYARELVDKGYQTIIFGDRDHPEVIGINGAARNESIIISSEKEIKDINLSSKVGLIAQTTKSPASFQKIVSYILPEVKELRIYNTICRTTETRQKSAVDLARQVDAMFVIGGKNSANTTRLAELCAETGTPTYHIETAGEIDFRQLKSYNKIGITAGASTPDWLIKEVIEAMSEEKRDAELQEEIQEGVNTDNTPETPNGEENPIENEEEFNYDDNNPADLKKGQQVKGKVVEIGDNGVYVDVGYKTEGLIPLRELSHRDFEDPHEIVEEGEEIDVIVLTLEDEEGNMVLSKKRADFEKAWERILKAYENDEIIEAEVTREVKGGLVVDIGLRGFVHASHVAIGYVEDLSDYVGKTLRLKVIEVERDKNNVVLSAKKVLEEEREKQKEKTLEELQEGQVVKGKVTKIVDFGAFVDLGGIEGLLHISEMSWGRIEHPSEVLEEGQEIEVKVLAVNKEEERISLGLKQLLPDPWEEFAKKHYEGEVVSGTITKIVDFGAFMEIENGIEGLIHISQLSHRHVKTPDEVVSVGEEIKAEIINIDPEQKRVGLSIKALEEQPETPKKVEAPKKEPTRENESTSGVTIGEIVGDILKKEDDK
;
A
#
# COMPACT_ATOMS: atom_id res chain seq x y z
N MET A 1 -10.97 4.62 8.92
CA MET A 1 -11.80 3.84 9.86
C MET A 1 -10.92 3.06 10.84
N GLU A 2 -9.69 2.67 10.45
CA GLU A 2 -8.75 1.97 11.33
C GLU A 2 -8.50 2.72 12.65
N ALA A 3 -8.38 4.05 12.62
CA ALA A 3 -8.21 4.90 13.80
C ALA A 3 -9.39 4.87 14.83
N ALA A 4 -10.46 4.12 14.55
CA ALA A 4 -11.52 3.78 15.50
C ALA A 4 -11.73 2.26 15.66
N GLY A 5 -11.38 1.46 14.64
CA GLY A 5 -11.45 -0.01 14.70
C GLY A 5 -10.32 -0.68 15.48
N ASN A 6 -9.12 -0.10 15.45
CA ASN A 6 -7.94 -0.60 16.19
C ASN A 6 -7.80 0.03 17.59
N ASN A 7 -8.83 0.70 18.10
CA ASN A 7 -8.81 1.42 19.37
C ASN A 7 -8.91 0.45 20.56
N LYS A 8 -7.86 -0.36 20.77
CA LYS A 8 -7.69 -1.25 21.94
C LYS A 8 -7.45 -0.48 23.25
N GLU A 9 -7.09 0.79 23.13
CA GLU A 9 -7.07 1.78 24.20
C GLU A 9 -8.24 2.76 23.98
N GLU A 10 -8.89 3.24 25.05
CA GLU A 10 -10.10 4.09 24.97
C GLU A 10 -9.80 5.55 24.59
N ILE A 11 -8.98 5.77 23.55
CA ILE A 11 -8.56 7.12 23.12
C ILE A 11 -9.72 7.80 22.41
N PRO A 12 -10.24 8.94 22.89
CA PRO A 12 -11.38 9.60 22.25
C PRO A 12 -10.97 10.25 20.91
N VAL A 13 -11.88 10.20 19.94
CA VAL A 13 -11.64 10.66 18.57
C VAL A 13 -12.58 11.83 18.23
N TYR A 14 -12.01 12.96 17.84
CA TYR A 14 -12.73 14.20 17.60
C TYR A 14 -12.58 14.69 16.16
N THR A 15 -13.60 15.37 15.64
CA THR A 15 -13.63 15.99 14.32
C THR A 15 -14.00 17.46 14.44
N LEU A 16 -13.29 18.36 13.74
CA LEU A 16 -13.55 19.80 13.81
C LEU A 16 -14.73 20.19 12.91
N GLY A 17 -15.94 19.99 13.43
CA GLY A 17 -17.21 19.96 12.70
C GLY A 17 -17.45 18.63 11.97
N PRO A 18 -18.62 18.45 11.33
CA PRO A 18 -19.04 17.15 10.78
C PRO A 18 -18.22 16.74 9.55
N LEU A 19 -17.66 15.53 9.57
CA LEU A 19 -16.89 14.96 8.45
C LEU A 19 -17.70 14.87 7.15
N ILE A 20 -18.96 14.45 7.24
CA ILE A 20 -19.86 14.19 6.11
C ILE A 20 -21.24 14.75 6.47
N HIS A 21 -21.89 15.45 5.54
CA HIS A 21 -23.24 16.00 5.73
C HIS A 21 -24.34 14.95 5.43
N ASN A 22 -24.21 13.74 5.99
CA ASN A 22 -25.20 12.67 5.92
C ASN A 22 -25.61 12.25 7.35
N PRO A 23 -26.87 12.45 7.77
CA PRO A 23 -27.32 12.16 9.14
C PRO A 23 -27.10 10.71 9.60
N GLN A 24 -27.28 9.72 8.71
CA GLN A 24 -27.06 8.31 9.02
C GLN A 24 -25.58 8.05 9.35
N VAL A 25 -24.68 8.61 8.54
CA VAL A 25 -23.22 8.47 8.72
C VAL A 25 -22.75 9.22 9.96
N VAL A 26 -23.28 10.43 10.23
CA VAL A 26 -22.98 11.18 11.47
C VAL A 26 -23.43 10.42 12.71
N LYS A 27 -24.62 9.81 12.70
CA LYS A 27 -25.11 8.95 13.80
C LYS A 27 -24.17 7.76 14.02
N ARG A 28 -23.83 7.03 12.95
CA ARG A 28 -22.90 5.88 13.01
C ARG A 28 -21.50 6.26 13.48
N LEU A 29 -20.96 7.40 13.05
CA LEU A 29 -19.67 7.90 13.53
C LEU A 29 -19.70 8.19 15.03
N LYS A 30 -20.78 8.81 15.54
CA LYS A 30 -20.95 9.05 16.98
C LYS A 30 -21.14 7.75 17.78
N GLU A 31 -21.82 6.75 17.23
CA GLU A 31 -21.94 5.41 17.81
C GLU A 31 -20.59 4.67 17.82
N MET A 32 -19.69 4.97 16.89
CA MET A 32 -18.30 4.51 16.85
C MET A 32 -17.33 5.39 17.68
N GLY A 33 -17.83 6.25 18.56
CA GLY A 33 -16.99 7.09 19.45
C GLY A 33 -16.31 8.30 18.78
N ILE A 34 -16.69 8.65 17.54
CA ILE A 34 -16.15 9.80 16.82
C ILE A 34 -17.10 10.99 16.98
N GLU A 35 -16.72 12.01 17.77
CA GLU A 35 -17.56 13.18 18.03
C GLU A 35 -17.17 14.41 17.19
N SER A 36 -18.19 15.15 16.73
CA SER A 36 -18.04 16.42 16.01
C SER A 36 -18.11 17.60 16.99
N LEU A 37 -17.02 18.36 17.09
CA LEU A 37 -16.89 19.54 17.94
C LEU A 37 -16.56 20.78 17.11
N ASP A 38 -17.14 21.93 17.46
CA ASP A 38 -16.92 23.18 16.73
C ASP A 38 -15.69 23.98 17.22
N SER A 39 -15.09 23.61 18.36
CA SER A 39 -13.81 24.17 18.82
C SER A 39 -12.87 23.12 19.41
N LEU A 40 -11.57 23.38 19.23
CA LEU A 40 -10.43 22.66 19.82
C LEU A 40 -10.21 22.98 21.31
N ASP A 41 -10.81 24.05 21.82
CA ASP A 41 -10.62 24.48 23.21
C ASP A 41 -11.10 23.42 24.22
N ILE A 42 -12.14 22.66 23.83
CA ILE A 42 -12.85 21.65 24.64
C ILE A 42 -12.09 20.29 24.70
N ILE A 43 -11.09 20.08 23.82
CA ILE A 43 -10.38 18.79 23.71
C ILE A 43 -9.11 18.82 24.57
N ASP A 44 -9.04 18.03 25.64
CA ASP A 44 -7.87 17.97 26.52
C ASP A 44 -6.85 16.87 26.16
N ASN A 45 -7.32 15.72 25.65
CA ASN A 45 -6.50 14.63 25.14
C ASN A 45 -7.28 13.86 24.05
N GLY A 46 -6.59 13.14 23.16
CA GLY A 46 -7.19 12.28 22.15
C GLY A 46 -6.65 12.46 20.72
N VAL A 47 -7.33 11.80 19.78
CA VAL A 47 -7.07 11.91 18.33
C VAL A 47 -7.96 13.00 17.75
N ILE A 48 -7.40 13.87 16.91
CA ILE A 48 -8.16 14.92 16.21
C ILE A 48 -8.04 14.79 14.69
N ILE A 49 -9.18 14.67 14.02
CA ILE A 49 -9.29 14.53 12.57
C ILE A 49 -9.64 15.88 11.95
N ILE A 50 -8.74 16.40 11.11
CA ILE A 50 -8.97 17.58 10.28
C ILE A 50 -9.74 17.15 9.03
N ARG A 51 -10.84 17.85 8.73
CA ARG A 51 -11.72 17.55 7.59
C ARG A 51 -11.09 17.91 6.24
N SER A 52 -11.70 17.43 5.15
CA SER A 52 -11.34 17.74 3.76
C SER A 52 -11.21 19.23 3.44
N HIS A 53 -11.98 20.11 4.09
CA HIS A 53 -11.91 21.57 3.96
C HIS A 53 -10.69 22.21 4.66
N GLY A 54 -9.95 21.46 5.47
CA GLY A 54 -8.81 21.94 6.24
C GLY A 54 -9.18 22.88 7.39
N VAL A 55 -8.14 23.38 8.05
CA VAL A 55 -8.19 24.43 9.08
C VAL A 55 -7.01 25.40 8.92
N PRO A 56 -7.11 26.62 9.45
CA PRO A 56 -5.96 27.52 9.61
C PRO A 56 -4.74 26.86 10.31
N PRO A 57 -3.49 27.20 9.95
CA PRO A 57 -2.31 26.56 10.53
C PRO A 57 -2.14 26.73 12.04
N ASP A 58 -2.58 27.86 12.60
CA ASP A 58 -2.52 28.12 14.04
C ASP A 58 -3.39 27.14 14.85
N ILE A 59 -4.45 26.61 14.24
CA ILE A 59 -5.31 25.57 14.82
C ILE A 59 -4.55 24.23 14.88
N ILE A 60 -3.73 23.93 13.88
CA ILE A 60 -2.85 22.74 13.85
C ILE A 60 -1.73 22.90 14.89
N GLU A 61 -1.15 24.09 15.03
CA GLU A 61 -0.11 24.38 16.03
C GLU A 61 -0.67 24.31 17.46
N LYS A 62 -1.87 24.84 17.73
CA LYS A 62 -2.58 24.67 19.02
C LYS A 62 -2.83 23.21 19.36
N ALA A 63 -3.26 22.38 18.41
CA ALA A 63 -3.45 20.94 18.62
C ALA A 63 -2.14 20.23 18.98
N ARG A 64 -1.02 20.59 18.32
CA ARG A 64 0.32 20.08 18.68
C ARG A 64 0.77 20.54 20.06
N GLN A 65 0.51 21.80 20.44
CA GLN A 65 0.82 22.33 21.77
C GLN A 65 0.01 21.64 22.88
N LYS A 66 -1.23 21.20 22.60
CA LYS A 66 -2.04 20.34 23.47
C LYS A 66 -1.60 18.86 23.47
N GLY A 67 -0.64 18.45 22.64
CA GLY A 67 -0.18 17.05 22.56
C GLY A 67 -1.14 16.10 21.84
N LEU A 68 -2.13 16.61 21.11
CA LEU A 68 -3.16 15.80 20.45
C LEU A 68 -2.61 15.08 19.21
N HIS A 69 -3.07 13.85 18.95
CA HIS A 69 -2.67 13.10 17.77
C HIS A 69 -3.45 13.57 16.53
N ILE A 70 -2.80 14.25 15.59
CA ILE A 70 -3.47 14.90 14.44
C ILE A 70 -3.52 13.97 13.22
N ILE A 71 -4.73 13.70 12.71
CA ILE A 71 -4.97 13.05 11.43
C ILE A 71 -5.43 14.12 10.42
N ASP A 72 -4.55 14.49 9.48
CA ASP A 72 -4.80 15.56 8.51
C ASP A 72 -5.36 15.05 7.17
N ALA A 73 -6.68 14.85 7.14
CA ALA A 73 -7.44 14.45 5.95
C ALA A 73 -7.88 15.64 5.06
N THR A 74 -7.19 16.79 5.13
CA THR A 74 -7.45 17.93 4.24
C THR A 74 -7.25 17.54 2.77
N CYS A 75 -8.12 17.99 1.88
CA CYS A 75 -8.07 17.71 0.45
C CYS A 75 -6.77 18.27 -0.19
N PRO A 76 -6.07 17.53 -1.08
CA PRO A 76 -4.85 18.01 -1.73
C PRO A 76 -5.01 19.35 -2.47
N TYR A 77 -6.16 19.60 -3.09
CA TYR A 77 -6.47 20.91 -3.72
C TYR A 77 -6.50 22.05 -2.69
N VAL A 78 -7.00 21.78 -1.48
CA VAL A 78 -7.07 22.75 -0.38
C VAL A 78 -5.69 22.95 0.27
N LYS A 79 -4.91 21.88 0.51
CA LYS A 79 -3.51 22.00 0.95
C LYS A 79 -2.68 22.84 -0.04
N ASN A 80 -2.91 22.66 -1.35
CA ASN A 80 -2.31 23.49 -2.39
C ASN A 80 -2.80 24.95 -2.35
N ALA A 81 -4.11 25.20 -2.21
CA ALA A 81 -4.65 26.55 -2.08
C ALA A 81 -4.06 27.31 -0.87
N GLN A 82 -3.98 26.65 0.29
CA GLN A 82 -3.31 27.17 1.49
C GLN A 82 -1.84 27.51 1.24
N LYS A 83 -1.10 26.62 0.57
CA LYS A 83 0.31 26.82 0.17
C LYS A 83 0.46 28.03 -0.74
N TYR A 84 -0.35 28.16 -1.79
CA TYR A 84 -0.27 29.27 -2.74
C TYR A 84 -0.67 30.61 -2.10
N ALA A 85 -1.63 30.61 -1.18
CA ALA A 85 -2.06 31.83 -0.47
C ALA A 85 -0.93 32.37 0.42
N ARG A 86 -0.24 31.47 1.15
CA ARG A 86 0.98 31.81 1.88
C ARG A 86 2.09 32.31 0.94
N GLU A 87 2.36 31.58 -0.14
CA GLU A 87 3.42 31.93 -1.10
C GLU A 87 3.22 33.31 -1.74
N LEU A 88 1.97 33.71 -1.99
CA LEU A 88 1.65 35.03 -2.54
C LEU A 88 1.86 36.15 -1.51
N VAL A 89 1.41 35.98 -0.27
CA VAL A 89 1.65 36.97 0.81
C VAL A 89 3.14 37.07 1.14
N ASP A 90 3.86 35.95 1.26
CA ASP A 90 5.31 35.91 1.51
C ASP A 90 6.13 36.60 0.39
N LYS A 91 5.60 36.62 -0.84
CA LYS A 91 6.23 37.32 -1.99
C LYS A 91 5.64 38.71 -2.26
N GLY A 92 4.81 39.25 -1.35
CA GLY A 92 4.31 40.62 -1.40
C GLY A 92 3.22 40.90 -2.44
N TYR A 93 2.42 39.90 -2.82
CA TYR A 93 1.24 40.08 -3.68
C TYR A 93 0.02 40.41 -2.84
N GLN A 94 -0.79 41.38 -3.29
CA GLN A 94 -2.14 41.55 -2.76
C GLN A 94 -2.93 40.30 -3.13
N THR A 95 -3.22 39.46 -2.14
CA THR A 95 -3.79 38.13 -2.36
C THR A 95 -5.31 38.23 -2.28
N ILE A 96 -5.98 37.72 -3.32
CA ILE A 96 -7.43 37.71 -3.47
C ILE A 96 -7.91 36.26 -3.50
N ILE A 97 -8.87 35.94 -2.64
CA ILE A 97 -9.51 34.62 -2.58
C ILE A 97 -10.93 34.77 -3.11
N PHE A 98 -11.21 34.16 -4.27
CA PHE A 98 -12.57 34.04 -4.78
C PHE A 98 -13.27 32.87 -4.08
N GLY A 99 -14.13 33.19 -3.12
CA GLY A 99 -14.76 32.22 -2.23
C GLY A 99 -15.84 32.84 -1.34
N ASP A 100 -16.66 31.99 -0.74
CA ASP A 100 -17.67 32.40 0.24
C ASP A 100 -17.00 32.62 1.60
N ARG A 101 -17.14 33.82 2.18
CA ARG A 101 -16.35 34.27 3.34
C ARG A 101 -16.48 33.37 4.58
N ASP A 102 -17.66 32.80 4.78
CA ASP A 102 -17.97 31.94 5.93
C ASP A 102 -17.71 30.44 5.66
N HIS A 103 -17.18 30.08 4.48
CA HIS A 103 -16.91 28.70 4.13
C HIS A 103 -15.61 28.19 4.80
N PRO A 104 -15.60 27.01 5.47
CA PRO A 104 -14.45 26.51 6.20
C PRO A 104 -13.14 26.46 5.40
N GLU A 105 -13.23 26.11 4.11
CA GLU A 105 -12.09 26.11 3.19
C GLU A 105 -11.48 27.51 3.00
N VAL A 106 -12.33 28.54 2.84
CA VAL A 106 -11.89 29.93 2.61
C VAL A 106 -11.27 30.51 3.87
N ILE A 107 -11.83 30.17 5.04
CA ILE A 107 -11.26 30.47 6.35
C ILE A 107 -9.88 29.79 6.49
N GLY A 108 -9.77 28.51 6.10
CA GLY A 108 -8.50 27.76 6.09
C GLY A 108 -7.44 28.34 5.16
N ILE A 109 -7.82 28.81 3.96
CA ILE A 109 -6.92 29.45 2.98
C ILE A 109 -6.48 30.82 3.49
N ASN A 110 -7.40 31.66 3.99
CA ASN A 110 -7.08 32.99 4.51
C ASN A 110 -6.19 32.90 5.77
N GLY A 111 -6.47 31.97 6.68
CA GLY A 111 -5.63 31.70 7.86
C GLY A 111 -4.22 31.24 7.47
N ALA A 112 -4.07 30.43 6.42
CA ALA A 112 -2.76 30.05 5.88
C ALA A 112 -1.97 31.23 5.30
N ALA A 113 -2.67 32.28 4.87
CA ALA A 113 -2.16 33.57 4.40
C ALA A 113 -2.21 34.67 5.48
N ARG A 114 -2.07 34.30 6.76
CA ARG A 114 -2.00 35.22 7.93
C ARG A 114 -3.22 36.14 8.12
N ASN A 115 -4.34 35.81 7.47
CA ASN A 115 -5.54 36.65 7.32
C ASN A 115 -5.32 37.97 6.54
N GLU A 116 -4.25 38.05 5.75
CA GLU A 116 -3.90 39.22 4.93
C GLU A 116 -4.57 39.22 3.53
N SER A 117 -5.42 38.23 3.23
CA SER A 117 -6.06 38.10 1.90
C SER A 117 -7.44 38.75 1.84
N ILE A 118 -7.75 39.35 0.69
CA ILE A 118 -9.06 39.93 0.40
C ILE A 118 -9.98 38.84 -0.14
N ILE A 119 -11.00 38.47 0.64
CA ILE A 119 -12.02 37.49 0.20
C ILE A 119 -13.11 38.21 -0.58
N ILE A 120 -13.41 37.74 -1.79
CA ILE A 120 -14.55 38.17 -2.63
C ILE A 120 -15.46 36.99 -2.97
N SER A 121 -16.78 37.20 -2.91
CA SER A 121 -17.76 36.15 -3.21
C SER A 121 -18.42 36.31 -4.60
N SER A 122 -18.31 37.48 -5.23
CA SER A 122 -18.92 37.79 -6.53
C SER A 122 -18.06 38.67 -7.46
N GLU A 123 -18.41 38.67 -8.74
CA GLU A 123 -17.81 39.52 -9.79
C GLU A 123 -18.11 41.03 -9.65
N LYS A 124 -18.86 41.44 -8.62
CA LYS A 124 -19.17 42.85 -8.34
C LYS A 124 -18.15 43.47 -7.40
N GLU A 125 -17.85 42.78 -6.30
CA GLU A 125 -16.93 43.23 -5.24
C GLU A 125 -15.53 43.59 -5.76
N ILE A 126 -15.07 42.98 -6.86
CA ILE A 126 -13.77 43.29 -7.46
C ILE A 126 -13.65 44.75 -7.95
N LYS A 127 -14.78 45.41 -8.25
CA LYS A 127 -14.82 46.80 -8.73
C LYS A 127 -14.73 47.82 -7.60
N ASP A 128 -14.99 47.39 -6.38
CA ASP A 128 -14.91 48.21 -5.16
C ASP A 128 -13.55 48.05 -4.44
N ILE A 129 -12.66 47.20 -4.98
CA ILE A 129 -11.32 46.92 -4.44
C ILE A 129 -10.27 47.76 -5.17
N ASN A 130 -9.46 48.49 -4.41
CA ASN A 130 -8.27 49.16 -4.93
C ASN A 130 -7.16 48.14 -5.19
N LEU A 131 -6.86 47.86 -6.47
CA LEU A 131 -5.92 46.83 -6.88
C LEU A 131 -4.45 47.32 -6.82
N SER A 132 -3.59 46.46 -6.29
CA SER A 132 -2.14 46.63 -6.24
C SER A 132 -1.50 46.43 -7.61
N SER A 133 -0.31 46.99 -7.82
CA SER A 133 0.51 46.68 -9.00
C SER A 133 0.85 45.18 -9.14
N LYS A 134 0.80 44.42 -8.04
CA LYS A 134 0.99 42.96 -7.98
C LYS A 134 -0.20 42.32 -7.26
N VAL A 135 -0.92 41.46 -7.97
CA VAL A 135 -2.09 40.73 -7.44
C VAL A 135 -1.93 39.22 -7.61
N GLY A 136 -2.31 38.47 -6.60
CA GLY A 136 -2.46 37.02 -6.64
C GLY A 136 -3.92 36.63 -6.52
N LEU A 137 -4.40 35.68 -7.32
CA LEU A 137 -5.79 35.22 -7.31
C LEU A 137 -5.84 33.70 -7.10
N ILE A 138 -6.67 33.28 -6.13
CA ILE A 138 -6.95 31.88 -5.77
C ILE A 138 -8.46 31.66 -5.80
N ALA A 139 -8.91 30.44 -6.10
CA ALA A 139 -10.33 30.05 -6.03
C ALA A 139 -10.61 29.01 -4.94
N GLN A 140 -11.73 29.16 -4.25
CA GLN A 140 -12.34 28.06 -3.49
C GLN A 140 -12.70 26.91 -4.44
N THR A 141 -12.48 25.66 -4.00
CA THR A 141 -12.56 24.46 -4.86
C THR A 141 -13.90 24.26 -5.55
N THR A 142 -14.99 24.79 -4.97
CA THR A 142 -16.38 24.65 -5.43
C THR A 142 -16.86 25.74 -6.39
N LYS A 143 -16.05 26.79 -6.67
CA LYS A 143 -16.46 27.89 -7.55
C LYS A 143 -16.42 27.49 -9.03
N SER A 144 -17.29 28.07 -9.85
CA SER A 144 -17.39 27.68 -11.27
C SER A 144 -16.26 28.28 -12.13
N PRO A 145 -15.67 27.52 -13.08
CA PRO A 145 -14.61 28.03 -13.96
C PRO A 145 -15.01 29.30 -14.73
N ALA A 146 -16.27 29.41 -15.16
CA ALA A 146 -16.77 30.56 -15.90
C ALA A 146 -16.84 31.86 -15.04
N SER A 147 -17.17 31.76 -13.75
CA SER A 147 -17.16 32.94 -12.85
C SER A 147 -15.73 33.37 -12.51
N PHE A 148 -14.82 32.42 -12.32
CA PHE A 148 -13.40 32.69 -12.12
C PHE A 148 -12.74 33.37 -13.32
N GLN A 149 -13.02 32.90 -14.55
CA GLN A 149 -12.53 33.53 -15.79
C GLN A 149 -12.97 35.00 -15.93
N LYS A 150 -14.22 35.33 -15.55
CA LYS A 150 -14.68 36.73 -15.53
C LYS A 150 -13.89 37.58 -14.54
N ILE A 151 -13.64 37.08 -13.33
CA ILE A 151 -12.86 37.81 -12.31
C ILE A 151 -11.43 38.06 -12.80
N VAL A 152 -10.78 37.06 -13.41
CA VAL A 152 -9.49 37.23 -14.08
C VAL A 152 -9.55 38.34 -15.15
N SER A 153 -10.61 38.38 -15.97
CA SER A 153 -10.76 39.40 -17.03
C SER A 153 -10.95 40.83 -16.50
N TYR A 154 -11.46 40.99 -15.27
CA TYR A 154 -11.55 42.31 -14.61
C TYR A 154 -10.24 42.74 -13.95
N ILE A 155 -9.45 41.81 -13.41
CA ILE A 155 -8.18 42.14 -12.72
C ILE A 155 -7.05 42.38 -13.73
N LEU A 156 -6.97 41.58 -14.79
CA LEU A 156 -5.87 41.61 -15.76
C LEU A 156 -5.51 42.99 -16.36
N PRO A 157 -6.46 43.89 -16.72
CA PRO A 157 -6.10 45.20 -17.27
C PRO A 157 -5.63 46.22 -16.22
N GLU A 158 -5.95 46.04 -14.93
CA GLU A 158 -5.68 47.02 -13.87
C GLU A 158 -4.34 46.81 -13.15
N VAL A 159 -3.64 45.68 -13.39
CA VAL A 159 -2.45 45.26 -12.63
C VAL A 159 -1.22 45.05 -13.53
N LYS A 160 -0.01 45.16 -12.96
CA LYS A 160 1.25 44.96 -13.71
C LYS A 160 1.73 43.51 -13.68
N GLU A 161 1.44 42.78 -12.61
CA GLU A 161 1.69 41.34 -12.51
C GLU A 161 0.48 40.66 -11.85
N LEU A 162 -0.15 39.74 -12.57
CA LEU A 162 -1.22 38.88 -12.06
C LEU A 162 -0.74 37.44 -11.97
N ARG A 163 -0.80 36.85 -10.77
CA ARG A 163 -0.56 35.42 -10.56
C ARG A 163 -1.88 34.71 -10.28
N ILE A 164 -2.15 33.63 -11.01
CA ILE A 164 -3.44 32.93 -10.96
C ILE A 164 -3.17 31.47 -10.58
N TYR A 165 -3.68 31.05 -9.43
CA TYR A 165 -3.70 29.64 -9.02
C TYR A 165 -5.13 29.13 -9.14
N ASN A 166 -5.42 28.41 -10.22
CA ASN A 166 -6.72 27.80 -10.42
C ASN A 166 -6.85 26.51 -9.60
N THR A 167 -7.39 26.65 -8.39
CA THR A 167 -7.59 25.58 -7.41
C THR A 167 -9.01 24.97 -7.45
N ILE A 168 -9.79 25.25 -8.50
CA ILE A 168 -11.14 24.70 -8.69
C ILE A 168 -11.07 23.18 -8.92
N CYS A 169 -11.86 22.42 -8.16
CA CYS A 169 -11.92 20.97 -8.22
C CYS A 169 -12.99 20.52 -9.25
N ARG A 170 -12.56 19.97 -10.38
CA ARG A 170 -13.47 19.53 -11.45
C ARG A 170 -14.18 18.20 -11.19
N THR A 171 -13.89 17.49 -10.10
CA THR A 171 -14.44 16.15 -9.83
C THR A 171 -15.98 16.11 -9.84
N THR A 172 -16.65 17.18 -9.40
CA THR A 172 -18.13 17.27 -9.47
C THR A 172 -18.63 17.45 -10.89
N GLU A 173 -17.99 18.29 -11.70
CA GLU A 173 -18.29 18.50 -13.13
C GLU A 173 -18.04 17.22 -13.94
N THR A 174 -16.94 16.52 -13.66
CA THR A 174 -16.64 15.20 -14.25
C THR A 174 -17.68 14.15 -13.85
N ARG A 175 -18.01 14.01 -12.56
CA ARG A 175 -19.05 13.06 -12.09
C ARG A 175 -20.43 13.36 -12.69
N GLN A 176 -20.84 14.63 -12.76
CA GLN A 176 -22.08 15.04 -13.40
C GLN A 176 -22.08 14.70 -14.89
N LYS A 177 -20.98 14.98 -15.62
CA LYS A 177 -20.87 14.61 -17.03
C LYS A 177 -20.93 13.08 -17.22
N SER A 178 -20.17 12.31 -16.44
CA SER A 178 -20.19 10.84 -16.50
C SER A 178 -21.57 10.27 -16.17
N ALA A 179 -22.31 10.84 -15.22
CA ALA A 179 -23.67 10.43 -14.91
C ALA A 179 -24.65 10.73 -16.06
N VAL A 180 -24.55 11.90 -16.70
CA VAL A 180 -25.33 12.26 -17.89
C VAL A 180 -24.99 11.39 -19.11
N ASP A 181 -23.70 11.11 -19.34
CA ASP A 181 -23.25 10.27 -20.43
C ASP A 181 -23.60 8.78 -20.19
N LEU A 182 -23.67 8.32 -18.94
CA LEU A 182 -24.20 7.01 -18.56
C LEU A 182 -25.72 6.92 -18.69
N ALA A 183 -26.47 7.94 -18.23
CA ALA A 183 -27.94 7.97 -18.31
C ALA A 183 -28.45 7.81 -19.75
N ARG A 184 -27.69 8.28 -20.75
CA ARG A 184 -27.97 8.11 -22.19
C ARG A 184 -27.77 6.68 -22.73
N GLN A 185 -27.23 5.76 -21.94
CA GLN A 185 -26.84 4.40 -22.37
C GLN A 185 -27.58 3.29 -21.61
N VAL A 186 -28.51 3.65 -20.72
CA VAL A 186 -29.24 2.76 -19.82
C VAL A 186 -30.74 3.03 -19.90
N ASP A 187 -31.55 2.02 -19.60
CA ASP A 187 -33.02 2.11 -19.68
C ASP A 187 -33.61 2.79 -18.44
N ALA A 188 -32.90 2.74 -17.31
CA ALA A 188 -33.22 3.44 -16.06
C ALA A 188 -31.95 3.85 -15.31
N MET A 189 -32.05 4.90 -14.50
CA MET A 189 -30.93 5.50 -13.74
C MET A 189 -31.29 5.64 -12.27
N PHE A 190 -30.42 5.15 -11.37
CA PHE A 190 -30.57 5.31 -9.92
C PHE A 190 -29.47 6.22 -9.35
N VAL A 191 -29.89 7.24 -8.61
CA VAL A 191 -29.01 8.22 -7.97
C VAL A 191 -29.11 8.08 -6.45
N ILE A 192 -28.04 7.55 -5.85
CA ILE A 192 -28.00 7.20 -4.43
C ILE A 192 -27.47 8.38 -3.60
N GLY A 193 -28.23 8.79 -2.58
CA GLY A 193 -27.78 9.70 -1.52
C GLY A 193 -28.86 10.67 -1.04
N GLY A 194 -28.64 11.30 0.11
CA GLY A 194 -29.63 12.15 0.78
C GLY A 194 -30.30 13.21 -0.12
N LYS A 195 -31.63 13.31 -0.08
CA LYS A 195 -32.47 14.26 -0.82
C LYS A 195 -32.26 15.71 -0.39
N ASN A 196 -31.71 15.91 0.81
CA ASN A 196 -31.23 17.19 1.32
C ASN A 196 -29.85 17.62 0.75
N SER A 197 -29.17 16.77 -0.04
CA SER A 197 -27.86 17.06 -0.63
C SER A 197 -28.02 17.71 -2.01
N ALA A 198 -27.90 19.04 -2.09
CA ALA A 198 -28.06 19.79 -3.34
C ALA A 198 -27.22 19.25 -4.53
N ASN A 199 -26.02 18.72 -4.28
CA ASN A 199 -25.18 18.09 -5.31
C ASN A 199 -25.74 16.76 -5.80
N THR A 200 -26.39 15.97 -4.93
CA THR A 200 -27.04 14.70 -5.29
C THR A 200 -28.33 14.97 -6.04
N THR A 201 -29.17 15.87 -5.53
CA THR A 201 -30.43 16.29 -6.18
C THR A 201 -30.16 16.87 -7.57
N ARG A 202 -29.16 17.75 -7.73
CA ARG A 202 -28.80 18.27 -9.06
C ARG A 202 -28.25 17.21 -10.01
N LEU A 203 -27.63 16.15 -9.48
CA LEU A 203 -27.14 15.04 -10.30
C LEU A 203 -28.30 14.12 -10.76
N ALA A 204 -29.34 13.95 -9.93
CA ALA A 204 -30.60 13.32 -10.33
C ALA A 204 -31.37 14.16 -11.36
N GLU A 205 -31.50 15.48 -11.16
CA GLU A 205 -32.08 16.40 -12.15
C GLU A 205 -31.37 16.29 -13.51
N LEU A 206 -30.03 16.33 -13.52
CA LEU A 206 -29.23 16.21 -14.74
C LEU A 206 -29.41 14.87 -15.46
N CYS A 207 -29.63 13.77 -14.74
CA CYS A 207 -29.95 12.48 -15.36
C CYS A 207 -31.37 12.48 -15.93
N ALA A 208 -32.36 13.01 -15.19
CA ALA A 208 -33.74 13.13 -15.67
C ALA A 208 -33.86 14.06 -16.89
N GLU A 209 -33.05 15.12 -16.97
CA GLU A 209 -32.93 16.02 -18.14
C GLU A 209 -32.50 15.28 -19.43
N THR A 210 -31.98 14.05 -19.36
CA THR A 210 -31.68 13.22 -20.55
C THR A 210 -32.90 12.52 -21.15
N GLY A 211 -34.01 12.42 -20.41
CA GLY A 211 -35.20 11.66 -20.78
C GLY A 211 -35.25 10.24 -20.19
N THR A 212 -34.16 9.74 -19.62
CA THR A 212 -34.09 8.42 -18.98
C THR A 212 -34.81 8.40 -17.62
N PRO A 213 -35.68 7.40 -17.34
CA PRO A 213 -36.31 7.19 -16.03
C PRO A 213 -35.28 7.25 -14.90
N THR A 214 -35.38 8.26 -14.04
CA THR A 214 -34.38 8.54 -13.00
C THR A 214 -35.00 8.52 -11.61
N TYR A 215 -34.44 7.68 -10.74
CA TYR A 215 -34.90 7.43 -9.37
C TYR A 215 -33.88 7.96 -8.36
N HIS A 216 -34.30 8.80 -7.42
CA HIS A 216 -33.44 9.35 -6.35
C HIS A 216 -33.77 8.70 -5.01
N ILE A 217 -32.90 7.81 -4.55
CA ILE A 217 -33.08 6.99 -3.35
C ILE A 217 -32.06 7.32 -2.25
N GLU A 218 -32.47 7.22 -0.99
CA GLU A 218 -31.57 7.29 0.18
C GLU A 218 -31.20 5.90 0.74
N THR A 219 -32.02 4.86 0.52
CA THR A 219 -31.78 3.48 0.99
C THR A 219 -32.25 2.44 -0.03
N ALA A 220 -31.81 1.18 0.12
CA ALA A 220 -32.24 0.09 -0.76
C ALA A 220 -33.75 -0.21 -0.68
N GLY A 221 -34.37 -0.02 0.49
CA GLY A 221 -35.83 -0.16 0.70
C GLY A 221 -36.71 0.88 -0.02
N GLU A 222 -36.14 1.76 -0.85
CA GLU A 222 -36.89 2.66 -1.75
C GLU A 222 -36.98 2.15 -3.20
N ILE A 223 -36.46 0.94 -3.48
CA ILE A 223 -36.44 0.31 -4.81
C ILE A 223 -37.75 -0.45 -5.06
N ASP A 224 -38.43 -0.20 -6.18
CA ASP A 224 -39.57 -1.02 -6.63
C ASP A 224 -39.09 -2.11 -7.60
N PHE A 225 -38.81 -3.30 -7.08
CA PHE A 225 -38.27 -4.44 -7.83
C PHE A 225 -39.13 -4.88 -9.02
N ARG A 226 -40.42 -4.55 -9.02
CA ARG A 226 -41.34 -4.83 -10.13
C ARG A 226 -41.05 -3.94 -11.33
N GLN A 227 -40.74 -2.65 -11.10
CA GLN A 227 -40.33 -1.71 -12.16
C GLN A 227 -38.97 -2.09 -12.75
N LEU A 228 -38.07 -2.67 -11.95
CA LEU A 228 -36.79 -3.18 -12.47
C LEU A 228 -36.96 -4.27 -13.53
N LYS A 229 -38.04 -5.07 -13.51
CA LYS A 229 -38.28 -6.13 -14.51
C LYS A 229 -38.67 -5.61 -15.91
N SER A 230 -38.82 -4.29 -16.10
CA SER A 230 -38.94 -3.65 -17.42
C SER A 230 -37.64 -3.04 -17.99
N TYR A 231 -36.50 -3.17 -17.30
CA TYR A 231 -35.24 -2.55 -17.69
C TYR A 231 -34.13 -3.61 -17.85
N ASN A 232 -33.42 -3.58 -18.99
CA ASN A 232 -32.31 -4.50 -19.29
C ASN A 232 -30.96 -3.92 -18.86
N LYS A 233 -30.82 -2.59 -18.89
CA LYS A 233 -29.62 -1.86 -18.45
C LYS A 233 -30.01 -0.82 -17.41
N ILE A 234 -29.45 -0.94 -16.22
CA ILE A 234 -29.68 -0.02 -15.10
C ILE A 234 -28.36 0.71 -14.81
N GLY A 235 -28.36 2.04 -14.90
CA GLY A 235 -27.24 2.87 -14.50
C GLY A 235 -27.34 3.21 -13.00
N ILE A 236 -26.24 3.06 -12.28
CA ILE A 236 -26.16 3.42 -10.85
C ILE A 236 -25.10 4.51 -10.69
N THR A 237 -25.43 5.56 -9.92
CA THR A 237 -24.50 6.62 -9.57
C THR A 237 -24.79 7.15 -8.15
N ALA A 238 -23.83 7.87 -7.57
CA ALA A 238 -23.88 8.27 -6.18
C ALA A 238 -23.40 9.70 -5.97
N GLY A 239 -24.05 10.42 -5.04
CA GLY A 239 -23.59 11.71 -4.56
C GLY A 239 -22.21 11.63 -3.91
N ALA A 240 -21.45 12.73 -3.94
CA ALA A 240 -20.09 12.76 -3.37
C ALA A 240 -20.01 12.58 -1.84
N SER A 241 -21.16 12.61 -1.15
CA SER A 241 -21.32 12.38 0.29
C SER A 241 -22.05 11.07 0.62
N THR A 242 -22.27 10.22 -0.39
CA THR A 242 -22.89 8.89 -0.26
C THR A 242 -21.80 7.87 0.07
N PRO A 243 -21.94 7.07 1.15
CA PRO A 243 -20.88 6.15 1.56
C PRO A 243 -20.92 4.82 0.78
N ASP A 244 -19.76 4.22 0.55
CA ASP A 244 -19.60 3.04 -0.30
C ASP A 244 -20.42 1.83 0.15
N TRP A 245 -20.64 1.66 1.46
CA TRP A 245 -21.48 0.56 1.99
C TRP A 245 -22.95 0.67 1.55
N LEU A 246 -23.47 1.88 1.42
CA LEU A 246 -24.85 2.14 0.96
C LEU A 246 -24.97 1.93 -0.56
N ILE A 247 -23.89 2.20 -1.30
CA ILE A 247 -23.80 1.90 -2.73
C ILE A 247 -23.78 0.37 -2.93
N LYS A 248 -23.01 -0.36 -2.12
CA LYS A 248 -23.02 -1.83 -2.11
C LYS A 248 -24.38 -2.42 -1.73
N GLU A 249 -25.01 -1.92 -0.68
CA GLU A 249 -26.35 -2.34 -0.24
C GLU A 249 -27.39 -2.25 -1.38
N VAL A 250 -27.38 -1.15 -2.13
CA VAL A 250 -28.25 -0.96 -3.32
C VAL A 250 -27.85 -1.90 -4.47
N ILE A 251 -26.57 -2.08 -4.76
CA ILE A 251 -26.10 -2.99 -5.83
C ILE A 251 -26.47 -4.45 -5.50
N GLU A 252 -26.29 -4.88 -4.25
CA GLU A 252 -26.70 -6.20 -3.79
C GLU A 252 -28.22 -6.38 -3.86
N ALA A 253 -29.01 -5.41 -3.43
CA ALA A 253 -30.47 -5.49 -3.53
C ALA A 253 -30.94 -5.60 -4.99
N MET A 254 -30.24 -4.95 -5.94
CA MET A 254 -30.53 -5.06 -7.37
C MET A 254 -30.04 -6.36 -8.03
N SER A 255 -29.31 -7.23 -7.32
CA SER A 255 -28.83 -8.50 -7.87
C SER A 255 -29.96 -9.52 -8.05
N GLU A 256 -29.82 -10.42 -9.02
CA GLU A 256 -30.91 -11.32 -9.43
C GLU A 256 -31.33 -12.28 -8.32
N GLU A 257 -30.38 -12.81 -7.54
CA GLU A 257 -30.64 -13.74 -6.42
C GLU A 257 -31.50 -13.11 -5.31
N LYS A 258 -31.19 -11.90 -4.84
CA LYS A 258 -32.02 -11.21 -3.83
C LYS A 258 -33.37 -10.79 -4.41
N ARG A 259 -33.36 -10.28 -5.63
CA ARG A 259 -34.54 -9.75 -6.32
C ARG A 259 -35.62 -10.80 -6.57
N ASP A 260 -35.25 -12.04 -6.91
CA ASP A 260 -36.21 -13.14 -7.04
C ASP A 260 -36.56 -13.81 -5.70
N ALA A 261 -35.70 -13.71 -4.68
CA ALA A 261 -36.04 -14.15 -3.32
C ALA A 261 -37.09 -13.24 -2.65
N GLU A 262 -36.87 -11.92 -2.62
CA GLU A 262 -37.81 -10.96 -2.01
C GLU A 262 -39.16 -10.93 -2.75
N LEU A 263 -39.16 -11.09 -4.08
CA LEU A 263 -40.41 -11.26 -4.86
C LEU A 263 -41.14 -12.58 -4.55
N GLN A 264 -40.42 -13.66 -4.24
CA GLN A 264 -41.06 -14.90 -3.79
C GLN A 264 -41.68 -14.74 -2.40
N GLU A 265 -41.03 -14.02 -1.47
CA GLU A 265 -41.61 -13.72 -0.15
C GLU A 265 -42.85 -12.80 -0.26
N GLU A 266 -42.83 -11.71 -1.05
CA GLU A 266 -44.03 -10.88 -1.28
C GLU A 266 -45.20 -11.68 -1.87
N ILE A 267 -44.93 -12.59 -2.82
CA ILE A 267 -45.97 -13.47 -3.41
C ILE A 267 -46.48 -14.48 -2.36
N GLN A 268 -45.60 -15.00 -1.50
CA GLN A 268 -45.95 -15.97 -0.47
C GLN A 268 -46.82 -15.37 0.65
N GLU A 269 -46.58 -14.10 1.02
CA GLU A 269 -47.47 -13.35 1.92
C GLU A 269 -48.79 -12.98 1.23
N GLY A 270 -48.75 -12.52 -0.02
CA GLY A 270 -49.91 -12.05 -0.78
C GLY A 270 -50.96 -13.12 -1.13
N VAL A 271 -50.63 -14.41 -1.02
CA VAL A 271 -51.54 -15.54 -1.35
C VAL A 271 -52.35 -16.03 -0.14
N ASN A 272 -52.04 -15.61 1.09
CA ASN A 272 -52.69 -16.12 2.31
C ASN A 272 -54.06 -15.48 2.65
N THR A 273 -54.95 -15.33 1.67
CA THR A 273 -56.38 -15.02 1.89
C THR A 273 -57.33 -15.83 1.00
N ASP A 274 -58.38 -16.37 1.63
CA ASP A 274 -59.61 -16.97 1.05
C ASP A 274 -59.58 -18.36 0.35
N ASN A 275 -59.57 -19.38 1.21
CA ASN A 275 -60.66 -20.36 1.37
C ASN A 275 -61.21 -21.20 0.17
N THR A 276 -60.86 -22.49 0.23
CA THR A 276 -61.72 -23.69 0.00
C THR A 276 -62.09 -24.15 -1.44
N PRO A 277 -62.35 -25.47 -1.66
CA PRO A 277 -62.28 -26.10 -2.99
C PRO A 277 -63.56 -26.82 -3.47
N GLU A 278 -63.72 -27.08 -4.78
CA GLU A 278 -64.43 -28.29 -5.26
C GLU A 278 -64.21 -28.68 -6.75
N THR A 279 -63.54 -29.83 -6.96
CA THR A 279 -63.69 -30.81 -8.08
C THR A 279 -63.43 -30.47 -9.58
N PRO A 280 -63.08 -31.48 -10.43
CA PRO A 280 -62.65 -31.28 -11.82
C PRO A 280 -63.62 -31.81 -12.91
N ASN A 281 -63.44 -31.36 -14.16
CA ASN A 281 -63.39 -32.15 -15.42
C ASN A 281 -63.47 -31.23 -16.67
N GLY A 282 -62.74 -31.56 -17.74
CA GLY A 282 -62.88 -30.92 -19.06
C GLY A 282 -61.60 -30.97 -19.91
N GLU A 283 -61.66 -31.65 -21.05
CA GLU A 283 -60.62 -31.73 -22.11
C GLU A 283 -60.51 -30.36 -22.85
N GLU A 284 -59.48 -30.02 -23.65
CA GLU A 284 -58.69 -30.79 -24.64
C GLU A 284 -57.18 -30.36 -24.72
N ASN A 285 -56.36 -31.09 -25.50
CA ASN A 285 -54.90 -30.91 -25.70
C ASN A 285 -54.58 -30.19 -27.05
N PRO A 286 -53.32 -30.09 -27.56
CA PRO A 286 -51.96 -30.14 -26.95
C PRO A 286 -51.02 -28.97 -27.40
N ILE A 287 -49.93 -28.73 -26.64
CA ILE A 287 -48.53 -28.43 -27.09
C ILE A 287 -47.65 -28.93 -25.92
N GLU A 288 -47.05 -30.12 -25.98
CA GLU A 288 -45.65 -30.41 -26.40
C GLU A 288 -44.58 -29.89 -25.42
N ASN A 289 -43.58 -30.74 -25.14
CA ASN A 289 -42.71 -30.62 -23.96
C ASN A 289 -41.52 -29.68 -24.19
N GLU A 290 -40.95 -29.22 -23.07
CA GLU A 290 -39.65 -28.56 -23.02
C GLU A 290 -38.54 -29.54 -23.46
N GLU A 291 -37.90 -29.28 -24.60
CA GLU A 291 -36.67 -29.98 -24.99
C GLU A 291 -35.46 -29.27 -24.37
N GLU A 292 -34.53 -30.06 -23.82
CA GLU A 292 -33.25 -29.57 -23.29
C GLU A 292 -32.42 -28.95 -24.43
N PHE A 293 -31.80 -27.79 -24.19
CA PHE A 293 -30.94 -27.11 -25.18
C PHE A 293 -29.62 -27.87 -25.40
N ASN A 294 -29.69 -28.96 -26.16
CA ASN A 294 -28.58 -29.82 -26.50
C ASN A 294 -27.82 -29.25 -27.72
N TYR A 295 -26.67 -28.61 -27.47
CA TYR A 295 -25.81 -28.01 -28.51
C TYR A 295 -25.02 -29.08 -29.29
N ASP A 296 -25.68 -29.75 -30.25
CA ASP A 296 -25.03 -30.59 -31.27
C ASP A 296 -25.71 -30.44 -32.64
N ASP A 297 -25.63 -29.24 -33.22
CA ASP A 297 -26.19 -28.93 -34.55
C ASP A 297 -25.19 -29.22 -35.69
N ASN A 298 -24.74 -30.48 -35.77
CA ASN A 298 -23.94 -30.99 -36.89
C ASN A 298 -24.84 -31.45 -38.06
N ASN A 299 -25.75 -30.59 -38.51
CA ASN A 299 -26.68 -30.86 -39.62
C ASN A 299 -26.27 -30.09 -40.90
N PRO A 300 -25.67 -30.75 -41.92
CA PRO A 300 -25.03 -30.09 -43.07
C PRO A 300 -26.01 -29.54 -44.14
N ALA A 301 -27.22 -29.14 -43.75
CA ALA A 301 -28.30 -28.77 -44.67
C ALA A 301 -28.39 -27.25 -44.98
N ASP A 302 -28.30 -26.38 -43.96
CA ASP A 302 -28.62 -24.95 -44.05
C ASP A 302 -27.46 -24.04 -43.58
N LEU A 303 -26.36 -24.03 -44.35
CA LEU A 303 -25.26 -23.07 -44.15
C LEU A 303 -25.72 -21.62 -44.28
N LYS A 304 -25.40 -20.79 -43.28
CA LYS A 304 -25.74 -19.35 -43.24
C LYS A 304 -24.49 -18.47 -43.33
N LYS A 305 -24.62 -17.32 -43.99
CA LYS A 305 -23.57 -16.29 -44.04
C LYS A 305 -23.25 -15.80 -42.63
N GLY A 306 -21.98 -15.89 -42.22
CA GLY A 306 -21.50 -15.62 -40.87
C GLY A 306 -21.41 -16.83 -39.94
N GLN A 307 -21.81 -18.03 -40.38
CA GLN A 307 -21.64 -19.27 -39.62
C GLN A 307 -20.17 -19.72 -39.62
N GLN A 308 -19.65 -20.13 -38.46
CA GLN A 308 -18.41 -20.89 -38.35
C GLN A 308 -18.71 -22.36 -38.63
N VAL A 309 -17.87 -23.00 -39.45
CA VAL A 309 -17.87 -24.44 -39.68
C VAL A 309 -16.44 -24.96 -39.71
N LYS A 310 -16.28 -26.27 -39.55
CA LYS A 310 -15.04 -26.96 -39.86
C LYS A 310 -15.04 -27.38 -41.31
N GLY A 311 -13.88 -27.30 -41.94
CA GLY A 311 -13.67 -27.80 -43.28
C GLY A 311 -12.28 -28.36 -43.46
N LYS A 312 -12.15 -29.29 -44.41
CA LYS A 312 -10.90 -29.98 -44.70
C LYS A 312 -10.23 -29.36 -45.92
N VAL A 313 -8.95 -29.01 -45.82
CA VAL A 313 -8.16 -28.50 -46.95
C VAL A 313 -8.07 -29.58 -48.04
N VAL A 314 -8.46 -29.22 -49.28
CA VAL A 314 -8.47 -30.11 -50.45
C VAL A 314 -7.28 -29.83 -51.37
N GLU A 315 -7.04 -28.56 -51.69
CA GLU A 315 -6.00 -28.10 -52.62
C GLU A 315 -5.48 -26.72 -52.19
N ILE A 316 -4.16 -26.50 -52.28
CA ILE A 316 -3.50 -25.22 -51.99
C ILE A 316 -3.01 -24.62 -53.31
N GLY A 317 -3.70 -23.59 -53.82
CA GLY A 317 -3.40 -22.95 -55.11
C GLY A 317 -2.95 -21.50 -55.02
N ASP A 318 -2.34 -20.99 -56.11
CA ASP A 318 -1.79 -19.63 -56.22
C ASP A 318 -2.81 -18.50 -55.90
N ASN A 319 -4.11 -18.75 -56.08
CA ASN A 319 -5.18 -17.79 -55.80
C ASN A 319 -5.78 -17.92 -54.38
N GLY A 320 -5.56 -19.04 -53.69
CA GLY A 320 -6.21 -19.36 -52.42
C GLY A 320 -6.27 -20.85 -52.12
N VAL A 321 -6.82 -21.17 -50.94
CA VAL A 321 -6.92 -22.55 -50.42
C VAL A 321 -8.36 -23.04 -50.58
N TYR A 322 -8.54 -24.21 -51.18
CA TYR A 322 -9.84 -24.86 -51.34
C TYR A 322 -10.12 -25.79 -50.15
N VAL A 323 -11.34 -25.73 -49.64
CA VAL A 323 -11.74 -26.37 -48.39
C VAL A 323 -13.13 -27.02 -48.54
N ASP A 324 -13.22 -28.32 -48.29
CA ASP A 324 -14.51 -29.02 -48.21
C ASP A 324 -15.13 -28.79 -46.83
N VAL A 325 -16.26 -28.08 -46.80
CA VAL A 325 -17.10 -27.81 -45.61
C VAL A 325 -18.37 -28.68 -45.58
N GLY A 326 -18.43 -29.76 -46.36
CA GLY A 326 -19.57 -30.67 -46.44
C GLY A 326 -20.77 -30.11 -47.23
N TYR A 327 -20.57 -29.10 -48.08
CA TYR A 327 -21.62 -28.46 -48.86
C TYR A 327 -21.60 -28.87 -50.35
N LYS A 328 -22.48 -28.28 -51.17
CA LYS A 328 -22.63 -28.57 -52.60
C LYS A 328 -21.42 -28.16 -53.46
N THR A 329 -20.57 -27.28 -52.93
CA THR A 329 -19.39 -26.70 -53.56
C THR A 329 -18.30 -26.54 -52.52
N GLU A 330 -17.05 -26.69 -52.95
CA GLU A 330 -15.87 -26.39 -52.13
C GLU A 330 -15.78 -24.89 -51.86
N GLY A 331 -15.26 -24.51 -50.69
CA GLY A 331 -15.08 -23.13 -50.30
C GLY A 331 -13.66 -22.64 -50.53
N LEU A 332 -13.51 -21.49 -51.18
CA LEU A 332 -12.24 -20.81 -51.40
C LEU A 332 -11.94 -19.86 -50.23
N ILE A 333 -10.77 -20.03 -49.59
CA ILE A 333 -10.15 -19.01 -48.75
C ILE A 333 -9.16 -18.21 -49.62
N PRO A 334 -9.44 -16.94 -49.95
CA PRO A 334 -8.45 -16.08 -50.60
C PRO A 334 -7.26 -15.84 -49.65
N LEU A 335 -6.03 -15.80 -50.19
CA LEU A 335 -4.80 -15.67 -49.37
C LEU A 335 -4.83 -14.54 -48.31
N ARG A 336 -5.54 -13.44 -48.59
CA ARG A 336 -5.71 -12.28 -47.67
C ARG A 336 -6.54 -12.58 -46.41
N GLU A 337 -7.37 -13.63 -46.45
CA GLU A 337 -8.25 -14.13 -45.39
C GLU A 337 -7.75 -15.48 -44.82
N LEU A 338 -6.51 -15.90 -45.18
CA LEU A 338 -5.87 -17.12 -44.65
C LEU A 338 -5.26 -16.92 -43.26
N SER A 339 -4.60 -15.78 -43.00
CA SER A 339 -3.96 -15.45 -41.72
C SER A 339 -3.92 -13.95 -41.44
N HIS A 340 -3.63 -13.57 -40.19
CA HIS A 340 -3.30 -12.20 -39.77
C HIS A 340 -1.79 -11.90 -39.79
N ARG A 341 -0.95 -12.95 -39.83
CA ARG A 341 0.49 -12.82 -40.06
C ARG A 341 0.77 -12.69 -41.56
N ASP A 342 1.82 -11.99 -41.92
CA ASP A 342 2.38 -12.02 -43.27
C ASP A 342 3.17 -13.33 -43.44
N PHE A 343 3.09 -13.95 -44.61
CA PHE A 343 3.67 -15.27 -44.95
C PHE A 343 4.19 -15.25 -46.38
N GLU A 344 5.21 -16.05 -46.70
CA GLU A 344 5.76 -16.12 -48.06
C GLU A 344 5.10 -17.24 -48.88
N ASP A 345 4.79 -18.38 -48.26
CA ASP A 345 4.11 -19.53 -48.90
C ASP A 345 2.84 -19.94 -48.13
N PRO A 346 1.69 -20.23 -48.78
CA PRO A 346 0.46 -20.64 -48.09
C PRO A 346 0.61 -21.93 -47.27
N HIS A 347 1.54 -22.79 -47.68
CA HIS A 347 1.93 -24.03 -47.01
C HIS A 347 2.53 -23.82 -45.61
N GLU A 348 2.88 -22.59 -45.22
CA GLU A 348 3.34 -22.27 -43.86
C GLU A 348 2.19 -22.16 -42.83
N ILE A 349 0.93 -22.12 -43.30
CA ILE A 349 -0.27 -21.87 -42.48
C ILE A 349 -1.29 -23.01 -42.54
N VAL A 350 -1.25 -23.84 -43.59
CA VAL A 350 -2.11 -25.01 -43.77
C VAL A 350 -1.39 -26.13 -44.54
N GLU A 351 -1.64 -27.38 -44.17
CA GLU A 351 -1.25 -28.56 -44.96
C GLU A 351 -2.44 -29.16 -45.73
N GLU A 352 -2.17 -29.84 -46.86
CA GLU A 352 -3.21 -30.54 -47.62
C GLU A 352 -3.84 -31.67 -46.78
N GLY A 353 -5.15 -31.60 -46.59
CA GLY A 353 -5.91 -32.52 -45.75
C GLY A 353 -6.03 -32.15 -44.27
N GLU A 354 -5.54 -30.99 -43.84
CA GLU A 354 -5.78 -30.44 -42.49
C GLU A 354 -7.26 -30.08 -42.28
N GLU A 355 -7.80 -30.31 -41.07
CA GLU A 355 -9.11 -29.78 -40.65
C GLU A 355 -8.92 -28.40 -40.01
N ILE A 356 -9.56 -27.38 -40.59
CA ILE A 356 -9.50 -25.98 -40.14
C ILE A 356 -10.90 -25.43 -39.87
N ASP A 357 -11.01 -24.52 -38.91
CA ASP A 357 -12.22 -23.74 -38.69
C ASP A 357 -12.25 -22.51 -39.61
N VAL A 358 -13.41 -22.25 -40.21
CA VAL A 358 -13.63 -21.21 -41.22
C VAL A 358 -14.98 -20.55 -41.03
N ILE A 359 -15.07 -19.24 -41.29
CA ILE A 359 -16.35 -18.51 -41.30
C ILE A 359 -16.79 -18.27 -42.75
N VAL A 360 -18.07 -18.59 -43.03
CA VAL A 360 -18.69 -18.40 -44.35
C VAL A 360 -18.94 -16.92 -44.61
N LEU A 361 -18.12 -16.31 -45.47
CA LEU A 361 -18.28 -14.91 -45.88
C LEU A 361 -19.40 -14.74 -46.90
N THR A 362 -19.52 -15.64 -47.88
CA THR A 362 -20.54 -15.60 -48.95
C THR A 362 -20.79 -17.03 -49.44
N LEU A 363 -22.06 -17.38 -49.70
CA LEU A 363 -22.45 -18.75 -50.11
C LEU A 363 -22.16 -19.04 -51.60
N GLU A 364 -22.37 -18.07 -52.48
CA GLU A 364 -22.05 -18.11 -53.91
C GLU A 364 -21.54 -16.72 -54.34
N ASP A 365 -20.38 -16.66 -54.98
CA ASP A 365 -19.83 -15.44 -55.61
C ASP A 365 -20.16 -15.34 -57.12
N GLU A 366 -19.56 -14.40 -57.85
CA GLU A 366 -19.80 -14.23 -59.29
C GLU A 366 -19.26 -15.40 -60.15
N GLU A 367 -18.45 -16.29 -59.58
CA GLU A 367 -17.89 -17.49 -60.22
C GLU A 367 -18.56 -18.79 -59.73
N GLY A 368 -19.43 -18.70 -58.72
CA GLY A 368 -20.19 -19.81 -58.13
C GLY A 368 -19.51 -20.49 -56.94
N ASN A 369 -18.44 -19.90 -56.40
CA ASN A 369 -17.69 -20.46 -55.28
C ASN A 369 -18.23 -19.96 -53.93
N MET A 370 -18.10 -20.77 -52.88
CA MET A 370 -18.30 -20.30 -51.51
C MET A 370 -17.04 -19.57 -51.04
N VAL A 371 -17.17 -18.39 -50.43
CA VAL A 371 -16.01 -17.62 -49.93
C VAL A 371 -15.89 -17.79 -48.42
N LEU A 372 -14.72 -18.24 -47.98
CA LEU A 372 -14.40 -18.58 -46.59
C LEU A 372 -13.32 -17.66 -46.00
N SER A 373 -13.21 -17.63 -44.67
CA SER A 373 -12.12 -16.97 -43.94
C SER A 373 -11.66 -17.80 -42.74
N LYS A 374 -10.41 -18.27 -42.76
CA LYS A 374 -9.70 -18.83 -41.60
C LYS A 374 -9.33 -17.71 -40.61
N LYS A 375 -8.84 -16.58 -41.15
CA LYS A 375 -8.45 -15.37 -40.41
C LYS A 375 -9.50 -14.84 -39.44
N ARG A 376 -10.80 -14.94 -39.77
CA ARG A 376 -11.90 -14.52 -38.87
C ARG A 376 -12.27 -15.58 -37.84
N ALA A 377 -12.21 -16.87 -38.20
CA ALA A 377 -12.41 -17.96 -37.24
C ALA A 377 -11.32 -17.96 -36.16
N ASP A 378 -10.05 -17.79 -36.58
CA ASP A 378 -8.91 -17.66 -35.66
C ASP A 378 -9.02 -16.41 -34.78
N PHE A 379 -9.50 -15.29 -35.33
CA PHE A 379 -9.74 -14.06 -34.57
C PHE A 379 -10.80 -14.26 -33.48
N GLU A 380 -11.93 -14.91 -33.80
CA GLU A 380 -13.04 -15.10 -32.87
C GLU A 380 -12.68 -16.12 -31.76
N LYS A 381 -11.98 -17.20 -32.11
CA LYS A 381 -11.36 -18.14 -31.16
C LYS A 381 -10.33 -17.46 -30.24
N ALA A 382 -9.47 -16.61 -30.80
CA ALA A 382 -8.48 -15.87 -30.00
C ALA A 382 -9.19 -14.91 -29.02
N TRP A 383 -10.26 -14.25 -29.47
CA TRP A 383 -11.08 -13.40 -28.60
C TRP A 383 -11.73 -14.19 -27.45
N GLU A 384 -12.31 -15.35 -27.73
CA GLU A 384 -12.91 -16.23 -26.71
C GLU A 384 -11.87 -16.70 -25.69
N ARG A 385 -10.67 -17.10 -26.14
CA ARG A 385 -9.55 -17.47 -25.27
C ARG A 385 -9.11 -16.33 -24.37
N ILE A 386 -9.08 -15.10 -24.88
CA ILE A 386 -8.65 -13.90 -24.14
C ILE A 386 -9.69 -13.48 -23.10
N LEU A 387 -11.00 -13.62 -23.40
CA LEU A 387 -12.05 -13.41 -22.41
C LEU A 387 -11.95 -14.41 -21.25
N LYS A 388 -11.83 -15.71 -21.56
CA LYS A 388 -11.65 -16.75 -20.52
C LYS A 388 -10.39 -16.52 -19.68
N ALA A 389 -9.28 -16.11 -20.31
CA ALA A 389 -8.05 -15.81 -19.59
C ALA A 389 -8.14 -14.53 -18.72
N TYR A 390 -9.00 -13.57 -19.07
CA TYR A 390 -9.28 -12.40 -18.24
C TYR A 390 -10.19 -12.74 -17.06
N GLU A 391 -11.21 -13.57 -17.26
CA GLU A 391 -12.13 -14.03 -16.20
C GLU A 391 -11.44 -14.97 -15.20
N ASN A 392 -10.59 -15.89 -15.67
CA ASN A 392 -9.82 -16.83 -14.84
C ASN A 392 -8.50 -16.25 -14.30
N ASP A 393 -8.14 -15.01 -14.67
CA ASP A 393 -6.87 -14.36 -14.33
C ASP A 393 -5.63 -15.21 -14.74
N GLU A 394 -5.69 -15.83 -15.93
CA GLU A 394 -4.67 -16.74 -16.48
C GLU A 394 -3.45 -16.02 -17.08
N ILE A 395 -2.37 -16.79 -17.29
CA ILE A 395 -1.13 -16.34 -17.91
C ILE A 395 -1.13 -16.76 -19.39
N ILE A 396 -0.98 -15.80 -20.29
CA ILE A 396 -0.85 -16.00 -21.74
C ILE A 396 0.62 -15.81 -22.13
N GLU A 397 1.16 -16.69 -22.97
CA GLU A 397 2.48 -16.51 -23.59
C GLU A 397 2.33 -15.78 -24.94
N ALA A 398 3.12 -14.73 -25.16
CA ALA A 398 2.98 -13.82 -26.29
C ALA A 398 4.35 -13.43 -26.86
N GLU A 399 4.48 -13.33 -28.19
CA GLU A 399 5.72 -12.83 -28.81
C GLU A 399 5.68 -11.31 -29.00
N VAL A 400 6.78 -10.63 -28.63
CA VAL A 400 6.91 -9.18 -28.85
C VAL A 400 7.26 -8.87 -30.30
N THR A 401 6.25 -8.50 -31.08
CA THR A 401 6.40 -8.17 -32.51
C THR A 401 7.22 -6.91 -32.78
N ARG A 402 7.06 -5.85 -31.97
CA ARG A 402 7.75 -4.55 -32.14
C ARG A 402 7.54 -3.59 -30.97
N GLU A 403 8.47 -2.67 -30.81
CA GLU A 403 8.35 -1.50 -29.92
C GLU A 403 7.49 -0.39 -30.56
N VAL A 404 6.81 0.41 -29.73
CA VAL A 404 6.18 1.69 -30.09
C VAL A 404 6.39 2.71 -28.98
N LYS A 405 6.14 4.00 -29.27
CA LYS A 405 6.33 5.10 -28.31
C LYS A 405 5.40 4.97 -27.09
N GLY A 406 5.90 4.34 -26.03
CA GLY A 406 5.21 4.11 -24.76
C GLY A 406 5.02 2.64 -24.36
N GLY A 407 5.43 1.66 -25.19
CA GLY A 407 5.28 0.25 -24.87
C GLY A 407 5.62 -0.73 -26.00
N LEU A 408 5.31 -2.00 -25.78
CA LEU A 408 5.54 -3.11 -26.69
C LEU A 408 4.22 -3.57 -27.32
N VAL A 409 4.25 -3.93 -28.61
CA VAL A 409 3.13 -4.58 -29.31
C VAL A 409 3.42 -6.08 -29.40
N VAL A 410 2.49 -6.88 -28.91
CA VAL A 410 2.64 -8.34 -28.82
C VAL A 410 1.58 -9.06 -29.64
N ASP A 411 1.89 -10.28 -30.11
CA ASP A 411 0.93 -11.16 -30.77
C ASP A 411 0.48 -12.27 -29.82
N ILE A 412 -0.84 -12.35 -29.62
CA ILE A 412 -1.55 -13.40 -28.86
C ILE A 412 -2.63 -14.07 -29.73
N GLY A 413 -2.46 -14.05 -31.05
CA GLY A 413 -3.53 -14.26 -32.04
C GLY A 413 -4.30 -12.95 -32.34
N LEU A 414 -4.24 -12.00 -31.41
CA LEU A 414 -4.67 -10.61 -31.55
C LEU A 414 -3.50 -9.66 -31.26
N ARG A 415 -3.64 -8.39 -31.65
CA ARG A 415 -2.67 -7.33 -31.32
C ARG A 415 -2.86 -6.87 -29.88
N GLY A 416 -2.02 -7.37 -28.99
CA GLY A 416 -1.92 -6.90 -27.61
C GLY A 416 -0.95 -5.72 -27.46
N PHE A 417 -1.11 -4.96 -26.37
CA PHE A 417 -0.25 -3.84 -26.01
C PHE A 417 0.20 -3.93 -24.56
N VAL A 418 1.52 -3.86 -24.32
CA VAL A 418 2.12 -3.82 -22.99
C VAL A 418 2.72 -2.43 -22.78
N HIS A 419 2.19 -1.64 -21.84
CA HIS A 419 2.80 -0.36 -21.46
C HIS A 419 4.23 -0.58 -20.93
N ALA A 420 5.14 0.36 -21.17
CA ALA A 420 6.53 0.28 -20.69
C ALA A 420 6.64 0.00 -19.17
N SER A 421 5.74 0.60 -18.38
CA SER A 421 5.62 0.39 -16.92
C SER A 421 5.14 -1.00 -16.50
N HIS A 422 4.71 -1.84 -17.44
CA HIS A 422 4.16 -3.18 -17.22
C HIS A 422 5.05 -4.30 -17.78
N VAL A 423 6.22 -3.96 -18.36
CA VAL A 423 7.20 -4.93 -18.89
C VAL A 423 8.05 -5.55 -17.77
N ALA A 424 8.38 -4.77 -16.74
CA ALA A 424 9.21 -5.19 -15.61
C ALA A 424 8.77 -4.50 -14.30
N ILE A 425 9.32 -4.97 -13.17
CA ILE A 425 9.08 -4.38 -11.84
C ILE A 425 9.83 -3.04 -11.65
N GLY A 426 10.91 -2.81 -12.40
CA GLY A 426 11.69 -1.57 -12.42
C GLY A 426 11.57 -0.78 -13.73
N TYR A 427 12.29 0.35 -13.82
CA TYR A 427 12.41 1.11 -15.06
C TYR A 427 13.37 0.40 -16.03
N VAL A 428 12.96 0.27 -17.30
CA VAL A 428 13.76 -0.28 -18.40
C VAL A 428 14.10 0.87 -19.34
N GLU A 429 15.38 1.13 -19.56
CA GLU A 429 15.83 2.23 -20.43
C GLU A 429 15.67 1.88 -21.92
N ASP A 430 16.06 0.66 -22.31
CA ASP A 430 15.94 0.13 -23.67
C ASP A 430 14.89 -1.00 -23.77
N LEU A 431 13.73 -0.70 -24.34
CA LEU A 431 12.64 -1.68 -24.57
C LEU A 431 12.92 -2.61 -25.76
N SER A 432 13.83 -2.21 -26.67
CA SER A 432 14.18 -2.96 -27.88
C SER A 432 14.75 -4.35 -27.59
N ASP A 433 15.37 -4.54 -26.42
CA ASP A 433 15.88 -5.83 -25.93
C ASP A 433 14.79 -6.90 -25.77
N TYR A 434 13.51 -6.52 -25.75
CA TYR A 434 12.39 -7.45 -25.60
C TYR A 434 11.78 -7.90 -26.93
N VAL A 435 12.12 -7.27 -28.06
CA VAL A 435 11.57 -7.63 -29.39
C VAL A 435 12.05 -9.02 -29.81
N GLY A 436 11.13 -9.85 -30.32
CA GLY A 436 11.39 -11.25 -30.68
C GLY A 436 11.56 -12.20 -29.49
N LYS A 437 11.27 -11.76 -28.25
CA LYS A 437 11.18 -12.64 -27.07
C LYS A 437 9.72 -12.99 -26.79
N THR A 438 9.48 -14.21 -26.31
CA THR A 438 8.21 -14.61 -25.71
C THR A 438 8.14 -14.11 -24.27
N LEU A 439 7.07 -13.38 -23.95
CA LEU A 439 6.76 -12.91 -22.60
C LEU A 439 5.54 -13.63 -22.06
N ARG A 440 5.59 -13.95 -20.77
CA ARG A 440 4.43 -14.42 -20.00
C ARG A 440 3.68 -13.19 -19.50
N LEU A 441 2.45 -13.02 -19.96
CA LEU A 441 1.64 -11.82 -19.80
C LEU A 441 0.29 -12.14 -19.18
N LYS A 442 -0.28 -11.18 -18.47
CA LYS A 442 -1.60 -11.25 -17.85
C LYS A 442 -2.47 -10.12 -18.37
N VAL A 443 -3.74 -10.40 -18.65
CA VAL A 443 -4.69 -9.42 -19.22
C VAL A 443 -5.09 -8.42 -18.13
N ILE A 444 -5.04 -7.12 -18.45
CA ILE A 444 -5.53 -6.04 -17.56
C ILE A 444 -6.83 -5.43 -18.09
N GLU A 445 -6.94 -5.22 -19.40
CA GLU A 445 -8.06 -4.51 -20.01
C GLU A 445 -8.31 -5.02 -21.43
N VAL A 446 -9.59 -5.13 -21.83
CA VAL A 446 -10.01 -5.71 -23.11
C VAL A 446 -10.95 -4.74 -23.84
N GLU A 447 -10.45 -4.04 -24.84
CA GLU A 447 -11.24 -3.09 -25.64
C GLU A 447 -11.84 -3.76 -26.89
N ARG A 448 -13.06 -4.31 -26.76
CA ARG A 448 -13.77 -4.99 -27.88
C ARG A 448 -13.98 -4.07 -29.08
N ASP A 449 -14.30 -2.79 -28.89
CA ASP A 449 -14.55 -1.84 -29.98
C ASP A 449 -13.29 -1.48 -30.80
N LYS A 450 -12.09 -1.68 -30.23
CA LYS A 450 -10.81 -1.36 -30.89
C LYS A 450 -9.98 -2.59 -31.26
N ASN A 451 -10.45 -3.80 -30.93
CA ASN A 451 -9.71 -5.05 -31.07
C ASN A 451 -8.31 -4.98 -30.41
N ASN A 452 -8.24 -4.36 -29.23
CA ASN A 452 -6.99 -4.06 -28.52
C ASN A 452 -7.05 -4.62 -27.08
N VAL A 453 -5.95 -5.23 -26.63
CA VAL A 453 -5.87 -5.93 -25.34
C VAL A 453 -4.67 -5.41 -24.57
N VAL A 454 -4.88 -4.82 -23.39
CA VAL A 454 -3.81 -4.30 -22.54
C VAL A 454 -3.29 -5.40 -21.62
N LEU A 455 -1.98 -5.60 -21.64
CA LEU A 455 -1.29 -6.74 -21.03
C LEU A 455 -0.19 -6.27 -20.08
N SER A 456 0.21 -7.16 -19.16
CA SER A 456 1.29 -6.92 -18.20
C SER A 456 2.12 -8.17 -17.93
N ALA A 457 3.44 -8.06 -18.10
CA ALA A 457 4.39 -9.04 -17.57
C ALA A 457 4.60 -8.81 -16.06
N LYS A 458 4.55 -7.54 -15.63
CA LYS A 458 4.79 -7.13 -14.26
C LYS A 458 3.89 -7.86 -13.25
N LYS A 459 2.58 -8.00 -13.52
CA LYS A 459 1.64 -8.71 -12.62
C LYS A 459 2.05 -10.18 -12.42
N VAL A 460 2.54 -10.84 -13.48
CA VAL A 460 3.04 -12.24 -13.41
C VAL A 460 4.31 -12.32 -12.54
N LEU A 461 5.25 -11.40 -12.73
CA LEU A 461 6.50 -11.34 -11.97
C LEU A 461 6.27 -11.00 -10.49
N GLU A 462 5.27 -10.18 -10.18
CA GLU A 462 4.85 -9.88 -8.81
C GLU A 462 4.22 -11.11 -8.13
N GLU A 463 3.27 -11.80 -8.79
CA GLU A 463 2.67 -13.03 -8.27
C GLU A 463 3.68 -14.19 -8.10
N GLU A 464 4.67 -14.31 -9.00
CA GLU A 464 5.74 -15.29 -8.83
C GLU A 464 6.67 -14.95 -7.65
N ARG A 465 6.97 -13.66 -7.43
CA ARG A 465 7.73 -13.23 -6.25
C ARG A 465 6.93 -13.41 -4.97
N GLU A 466 5.62 -13.20 -4.96
CA GLU A 466 4.78 -13.47 -3.79
C GLU A 466 4.73 -14.97 -3.47
N LYS A 467 4.57 -15.84 -4.47
CA LYS A 467 4.65 -17.30 -4.30
C LYS A 467 6.06 -17.80 -3.91
N GLN A 468 7.10 -16.99 -4.09
CA GLN A 468 8.44 -17.22 -3.53
C GLN A 468 8.51 -16.73 -2.07
N LYS A 469 8.05 -15.50 -1.79
CA LYS A 469 7.95 -14.95 -0.43
C LYS A 469 7.23 -15.92 0.52
N GLU A 470 6.04 -16.39 0.15
CA GLU A 470 5.23 -17.28 1.00
C GLU A 470 6.00 -18.53 1.41
N LYS A 471 6.60 -19.24 0.43
CA LYS A 471 7.43 -20.43 0.67
C LYS A 471 8.63 -20.11 1.57
N THR A 472 9.33 -19.01 1.30
CA THR A 472 10.44 -18.57 2.15
C THR A 472 9.96 -18.24 3.57
N LEU A 473 8.78 -17.64 3.76
CA LEU A 473 8.21 -17.34 5.09
C LEU A 473 7.69 -18.58 5.84
N GLU A 474 7.32 -19.65 5.12
CA GLU A 474 6.98 -20.96 5.69
C GLU A 474 8.23 -21.77 6.07
N GLU A 475 9.27 -21.76 5.23
CA GLU A 475 10.53 -22.48 5.44
C GLU A 475 11.43 -21.84 6.51
N LEU A 476 11.37 -20.51 6.68
CA LEU A 476 12.22 -19.77 7.62
C LEU A 476 11.82 -19.98 9.09
N GLN A 477 12.80 -20.40 9.90
CA GLN A 477 12.68 -20.53 11.35
C GLN A 477 13.74 -19.69 12.09
N GLU A 478 13.41 -19.24 13.30
CA GLU A 478 14.31 -18.46 14.14
C GLU A 478 15.54 -19.30 14.53
N GLY A 479 16.73 -18.72 14.40
CA GLY A 479 18.02 -19.40 14.59
C GLY A 479 18.58 -20.13 13.36
N GLN A 480 17.84 -20.21 12.25
CA GLN A 480 18.31 -20.80 10.99
C GLN A 480 19.42 -19.94 10.35
N VAL A 481 20.36 -20.58 9.65
CA VAL A 481 21.38 -19.92 8.82
C VAL A 481 20.94 -19.99 7.36
N VAL A 482 20.96 -18.86 6.68
CA VAL A 482 20.36 -18.65 5.35
C VAL A 482 21.34 -17.86 4.48
N LYS A 483 21.35 -18.13 3.17
CA LYS A 483 22.09 -17.31 2.20
C LYS A 483 21.20 -16.18 1.73
N GLY A 484 21.73 -14.97 1.75
CA GLY A 484 21.03 -13.77 1.28
C GLY A 484 21.95 -12.85 0.49
N LYS A 485 21.35 -12.00 -0.33
CA LYS A 485 22.06 -11.04 -1.17
C LYS A 485 21.80 -9.62 -0.67
N VAL A 486 22.85 -8.85 -0.40
CA VAL A 486 22.72 -7.45 0.01
C VAL A 486 22.07 -6.66 -1.11
N THR A 487 20.87 -6.12 -0.88
CA THR A 487 20.14 -5.31 -1.88
C THR A 487 20.43 -3.82 -1.76
N LYS A 488 20.65 -3.35 -0.52
CA LYS A 488 20.88 -1.92 -0.24
C LYS A 488 21.56 -1.72 1.10
N ILE A 489 22.49 -0.75 1.17
CA ILE A 489 23.16 -0.35 2.40
C ILE A 489 22.63 1.01 2.90
N VAL A 490 22.55 1.19 4.23
CA VAL A 490 22.13 2.43 4.91
C VAL A 490 22.98 2.64 6.17
N ASP A 491 23.02 3.87 6.72
CA ASP A 491 23.94 4.20 7.83
C ASP A 491 23.75 3.36 9.11
N PHE A 492 22.57 2.77 9.31
CA PHE A 492 22.23 1.92 10.46
C PHE A 492 22.18 0.41 10.16
N GLY A 493 22.49 -0.03 8.93
CA GLY A 493 22.45 -1.44 8.59
C GLY A 493 22.47 -1.76 7.09
N ALA A 494 22.20 -3.02 6.76
CA ALA A 494 22.06 -3.51 5.39
C ALA A 494 20.74 -4.26 5.22
N PHE A 495 20.11 -4.08 4.07
CA PHE A 495 18.98 -4.89 3.62
C PHE A 495 19.50 -6.08 2.81
N VAL A 496 19.00 -7.26 3.14
CA VAL A 496 19.46 -8.54 2.58
C VAL A 496 18.25 -9.32 2.08
N ASP A 497 18.17 -9.57 0.77
CA ASP A 497 17.13 -10.40 0.17
C ASP A 497 17.46 -11.88 0.41
N LEU A 498 16.52 -12.61 1.01
CA LEU A 498 16.62 -14.03 1.37
C LEU A 498 15.90 -14.97 0.38
N GLY A 499 15.43 -14.45 -0.76
CA GLY A 499 14.66 -15.21 -1.76
C GLY A 499 13.26 -14.65 -2.05
N GLY A 500 13.06 -13.34 -1.85
CA GLY A 500 11.81 -12.61 -2.08
C GLY A 500 11.48 -11.63 -0.95
N ILE A 501 11.93 -11.92 0.28
CA ILE A 501 11.73 -11.14 1.50
C ILE A 501 13.04 -10.46 1.91
N GLU A 502 12.96 -9.19 2.31
CA GLU A 502 14.09 -8.39 2.76
C GLU A 502 14.25 -8.48 4.29
N GLY A 503 15.37 -9.03 4.74
CA GLY A 503 15.79 -8.99 6.14
C GLY A 503 16.66 -7.77 6.44
N LEU A 504 16.55 -7.23 7.65
CA LEU A 504 17.36 -6.12 8.15
C LEU A 504 18.50 -6.67 9.01
N LEU A 505 19.73 -6.40 8.58
CA LEU A 505 20.96 -6.64 9.33
C LEU A 505 21.43 -5.30 9.94
N HIS A 506 21.31 -5.14 11.26
CA HIS A 506 21.67 -3.90 11.94
C HIS A 506 23.19 -3.75 12.10
N ILE A 507 23.73 -2.51 12.14
CA ILE A 507 25.16 -2.24 12.39
C ILE A 507 25.71 -3.06 13.57
N SER A 508 24.95 -3.12 14.66
CA SER A 508 25.34 -3.81 15.89
C SER A 508 25.36 -5.34 15.78
N GLU A 509 24.89 -5.94 14.68
CA GLU A 509 24.87 -7.38 14.45
C GLU A 509 25.83 -7.84 13.34
N MET A 510 26.58 -6.92 12.73
CA MET A 510 27.57 -7.20 11.68
C MET A 510 28.91 -7.73 12.22
N SER A 511 29.39 -7.19 13.35
CA SER A 511 30.68 -7.59 13.96
C SER A 511 30.68 -7.34 15.47
N TRP A 512 31.64 -7.96 16.18
CA TRP A 512 31.87 -7.76 17.61
C TRP A 512 32.57 -6.42 17.93
N GLY A 513 33.34 -5.87 16.98
CA GLY A 513 33.99 -4.55 17.13
C GLY A 513 33.07 -3.38 16.78
N ARG A 514 33.51 -2.15 17.07
CA ARG A 514 32.84 -0.93 16.60
C ARG A 514 33.08 -0.76 15.10
N ILE A 515 32.01 -0.58 14.32
CA ILE A 515 32.03 -0.19 12.91
C ILE A 515 31.32 1.17 12.83
N GLU A 516 31.88 2.13 12.08
CA GLU A 516 31.23 3.44 11.87
C GLU A 516 30.25 3.41 10.69
N HIS A 517 30.54 2.65 9.62
CA HIS A 517 29.65 2.48 8.46
C HIS A 517 29.61 1.03 7.93
N PRO A 518 28.42 0.44 7.68
CA PRO A 518 28.29 -0.91 7.09
C PRO A 518 29.06 -1.18 5.80
N SER A 519 29.25 -0.14 4.98
CA SER A 519 29.93 -0.22 3.68
C SER A 519 31.42 -0.57 3.76
N GLU A 520 32.00 -0.63 4.97
CA GLU A 520 33.35 -1.12 5.21
C GLU A 520 33.42 -2.66 5.29
N VAL A 521 32.26 -3.33 5.45
CA VAL A 521 32.13 -4.77 5.70
C VAL A 521 31.31 -5.48 4.61
N LEU A 522 30.41 -4.76 3.93
CA LEU A 522 29.49 -5.30 2.93
C LEU A 522 29.48 -4.44 1.65
N GLU A 523 29.41 -5.09 0.49
CA GLU A 523 29.17 -4.45 -0.81
C GLU A 523 27.72 -4.68 -1.30
N GLU A 524 27.15 -3.70 -2.01
CA GLU A 524 25.82 -3.87 -2.63
C GLU A 524 25.86 -4.95 -3.73
N GLY A 525 24.99 -5.96 -3.60
CA GLY A 525 24.96 -7.13 -4.46
C GLY A 525 25.79 -8.33 -3.97
N GLN A 526 26.50 -8.22 -2.85
CA GLN A 526 27.26 -9.33 -2.26
C GLN A 526 26.35 -10.44 -1.70
N GLU A 527 26.73 -11.70 -1.87
CA GLU A 527 26.11 -12.84 -1.19
C GLU A 527 26.76 -13.09 0.17
N ILE A 528 25.95 -13.26 1.21
CA ILE A 528 26.39 -13.50 2.61
C ILE A 528 25.55 -14.60 3.27
N GLU A 529 26.18 -15.36 4.18
CA GLU A 529 25.48 -16.28 5.08
C GLU A 529 25.12 -15.51 6.37
N VAL A 530 23.82 -15.46 6.68
CA VAL A 530 23.24 -14.69 7.79
C VAL A 530 22.37 -15.59 8.65
N LYS A 531 22.32 -15.31 9.95
CA LYS A 531 21.46 -16.02 10.90
C LYS A 531 20.18 -15.25 11.15
N VAL A 532 19.04 -15.93 11.10
CA VAL A 532 17.74 -15.39 11.48
C VAL A 532 17.69 -15.23 13.00
N LEU A 533 17.45 -14.00 13.48
CA LEU A 533 17.35 -13.69 14.91
C LEU A 533 15.89 -13.61 15.39
N ALA A 534 15.01 -13.03 14.56
CA ALA A 534 13.57 -12.95 14.81
C ALA A 534 12.80 -12.85 13.49
N VAL A 535 11.60 -13.42 13.42
CA VAL A 535 10.71 -13.37 12.24
C VAL A 535 9.36 -12.74 12.61
N ASN A 536 9.15 -11.48 12.25
CA ASN A 536 7.84 -10.84 12.40
C ASN A 536 6.95 -11.15 11.18
N LYS A 537 6.07 -12.14 11.34
CA LYS A 537 5.10 -12.54 10.31
C LYS A 537 3.95 -11.54 10.08
N GLU A 538 3.75 -10.55 10.97
CA GLU A 538 2.73 -9.51 10.79
C GLU A 538 3.24 -8.28 9.99
N GLU A 539 4.55 -7.99 10.03
CA GLU A 539 5.17 -6.87 9.29
C GLU A 539 5.98 -7.30 8.04
N GLU A 540 5.98 -8.59 7.66
CA GLU A 540 6.86 -9.18 6.63
C GLU A 540 8.37 -8.94 6.88
N ARG A 541 8.81 -8.83 8.14
CA ARG A 541 10.18 -8.39 8.50
C ARG A 541 10.98 -9.44 9.24
N ILE A 542 12.23 -9.59 8.85
CA ILE A 542 13.18 -10.53 9.43
C ILE A 542 14.37 -9.76 10.00
N SER A 543 14.71 -10.00 11.26
CA SER A 543 15.94 -9.48 11.88
C SER A 543 17.09 -10.47 11.66
N LEU A 544 18.20 -9.99 11.12
CA LEU A 544 19.37 -10.79 10.75
C LEU A 544 20.61 -10.44 11.58
N GLY A 545 21.51 -11.42 11.75
CA GLY A 545 22.82 -11.22 12.37
C GLY A 545 23.94 -12.04 11.72
N LEU A 546 25.14 -11.47 11.72
CA LEU A 546 26.41 -12.12 11.35
C LEU A 546 27.21 -12.54 12.58
N LYS A 547 27.10 -11.79 13.70
CA LYS A 547 27.79 -12.04 14.98
C LYS A 547 27.75 -13.51 15.43
N GLN A 548 26.61 -14.17 15.24
CA GLN A 548 26.33 -15.52 15.72
C GLN A 548 27.01 -16.62 14.88
N LEU A 549 27.74 -16.24 13.82
CA LEU A 549 28.60 -17.09 13.00
C LEU A 549 30.10 -16.81 13.23
N LEU A 550 30.42 -15.68 13.88
CA LEU A 550 31.78 -15.34 14.29
C LEU A 550 32.10 -15.99 15.65
N PRO A 551 33.34 -16.49 15.88
CA PRO A 551 33.72 -17.02 17.18
C PRO A 551 33.62 -15.94 18.25
N ASP A 552 33.18 -16.31 19.46
CA ASP A 552 33.04 -15.38 20.58
C ASP A 552 34.44 -14.88 21.01
N PRO A 553 34.72 -13.56 21.02
CA PRO A 553 36.03 -13.04 21.42
C PRO A 553 36.47 -13.53 22.82
N TRP A 554 35.52 -13.78 23.72
CA TRP A 554 35.81 -14.30 25.06
C TRP A 554 36.31 -15.74 25.06
N GLU A 555 35.87 -16.55 24.08
CA GLU A 555 36.38 -17.91 23.89
C GLU A 555 37.78 -17.93 23.28
N GLU A 556 38.21 -16.90 22.55
CA GLU A 556 39.62 -16.75 22.16
C GLU A 556 40.46 -16.18 23.31
N PHE A 557 39.98 -15.13 23.98
CA PHE A 557 40.69 -14.46 25.07
C PHE A 557 41.01 -15.43 26.21
N ALA A 558 40.06 -16.27 26.63
CA ALA A 558 40.26 -17.31 27.64
C ALA A 558 41.16 -18.48 27.19
N LYS A 559 41.53 -18.56 25.90
CA LYS A 559 42.52 -19.52 25.37
C LYS A 559 43.89 -18.88 25.12
N LYS A 560 43.94 -17.56 24.92
CA LYS A 560 45.17 -16.76 24.74
C LYS A 560 45.80 -16.38 26.08
N HIS A 561 44.99 -15.97 27.06
CA HIS A 561 45.45 -15.27 28.26
C HIS A 561 45.21 -16.03 29.58
N TYR A 562 45.99 -15.67 30.60
CA TYR A 562 45.95 -16.29 31.93
C TYR A 562 46.03 -15.27 33.08
N GLU A 563 45.58 -15.67 34.27
CA GLU A 563 45.69 -14.85 35.49
C GLU A 563 47.17 -14.62 35.84
N GLY A 564 47.55 -13.37 36.08
CA GLY A 564 48.94 -12.91 36.24
C GLY A 564 49.62 -12.43 34.95
N GLU A 565 48.93 -12.42 33.80
CA GLU A 565 49.48 -11.85 32.57
C GLU A 565 49.33 -10.32 32.51
N VAL A 566 50.35 -9.63 32.00
CA VAL A 566 50.37 -8.16 31.85
C VAL A 566 49.95 -7.76 30.44
N VAL A 567 48.75 -7.22 30.31
CA VAL A 567 48.16 -6.74 29.05
C VAL A 567 48.27 -5.22 28.92
N SER A 568 48.33 -4.72 27.69
CA SER A 568 48.22 -3.30 27.35
C SER A 568 46.86 -3.00 26.74
N GLY A 569 46.25 -1.88 27.09
CA GLY A 569 44.96 -1.46 26.54
C GLY A 569 44.67 0.02 26.78
N THR A 570 43.58 0.50 26.18
CA THR A 570 43.22 1.93 26.18
C THR A 570 42.01 2.18 27.05
N ILE A 571 42.04 3.21 27.90
CA ILE A 571 40.94 3.50 28.82
C ILE A 571 39.75 4.11 28.07
N THR A 572 38.65 3.36 27.97
CA THR A 572 37.43 3.76 27.25
C THR A 572 36.52 4.63 28.11
N LYS A 573 36.47 4.39 29.43
CA LYS A 573 35.54 5.05 30.34
C LYS A 573 36.02 5.03 31.79
N ILE A 574 35.76 6.12 32.50
CA ILE A 574 35.98 6.24 33.95
C ILE A 574 34.62 6.31 34.67
N VAL A 575 34.54 5.73 35.87
CA VAL A 575 33.37 5.75 36.77
C VAL A 575 33.84 5.83 38.23
N ASP A 576 32.99 6.29 39.16
CA ASP A 576 33.36 6.53 40.57
C ASP A 576 34.04 5.35 41.30
N PHE A 577 33.83 4.11 40.83
CA PHE A 577 34.39 2.87 41.41
C PHE A 577 35.53 2.23 40.60
N GLY A 578 35.95 2.81 39.45
CA GLY A 578 37.04 2.26 38.65
C GLY A 578 37.18 2.84 37.23
N ALA A 579 38.08 2.25 36.46
CA ALA A 579 38.26 2.56 35.04
C ALA A 579 38.05 1.30 34.18
N PHE A 580 37.48 1.48 32.99
CA PHE A 580 37.33 0.47 31.96
C PHE A 580 38.46 0.63 30.93
N MET A 581 39.14 -0.47 30.61
CA MET A 581 40.25 -0.53 29.67
C MET A 581 39.95 -1.59 28.60
N GLU A 582 39.91 -1.20 27.32
CA GLU A 582 39.74 -2.12 26.19
C GLU A 582 41.09 -2.77 25.86
N ILE A 583 41.13 -4.11 25.81
CA ILE A 583 42.37 -4.91 25.68
C ILE A 583 42.52 -5.44 24.25
N GLU A 584 41.50 -6.15 23.77
CA GLU A 584 41.29 -6.52 22.36
C GLU A 584 39.90 -5.99 21.96
N ASN A 585 39.65 -5.81 20.65
CA ASN A 585 38.41 -5.22 20.11
C ASN A 585 37.14 -5.88 20.71
N GLY A 586 36.37 -5.13 21.50
CA GLY A 586 35.14 -5.61 22.14
C GLY A 586 35.34 -6.34 23.49
N ILE A 587 36.52 -6.30 24.09
CA ILE A 587 36.83 -6.88 25.40
C ILE A 587 37.31 -5.76 26.36
N GLU A 588 36.39 -5.31 27.23
CA GLU A 588 36.67 -4.33 28.29
C GLU A 588 36.98 -5.02 29.62
N GLY A 589 38.15 -4.72 30.20
CA GLY A 589 38.52 -5.08 31.57
C GLY A 589 38.28 -3.93 32.55
N LEU A 590 37.97 -4.25 33.81
CA LEU A 590 37.70 -3.29 34.88
C LEU A 590 38.86 -3.22 35.87
N ILE A 591 39.40 -2.01 36.07
CA ILE A 591 40.37 -1.68 37.11
C ILE A 591 39.62 -0.99 38.26
N HIS A 592 39.43 -1.67 39.39
CA HIS A 592 38.74 -1.12 40.56
C HIS A 592 39.58 -0.01 41.23
N ILE A 593 38.94 0.96 41.91
CA ILE A 593 39.62 2.04 42.65
C ILE A 593 40.78 1.55 43.55
N SER A 594 40.66 0.37 44.15
CA SER A 594 41.69 -0.23 45.04
C SER A 594 42.92 -0.80 44.33
N GLN A 595 42.89 -0.85 42.99
CA GLN A 595 43.88 -1.46 42.10
C GLN A 595 44.53 -0.46 41.13
N LEU A 596 44.09 0.81 41.13
CA LEU A 596 44.69 1.90 40.34
C LEU A 596 46.04 2.38 40.89
N SER A 597 46.26 2.33 42.21
CA SER A 597 47.54 2.71 42.85
C SER A 597 47.67 2.15 44.28
N HIS A 598 48.88 2.15 44.84
CA HIS A 598 49.11 1.97 46.29
C HIS A 598 48.60 3.13 47.18
N ARG A 599 48.25 4.29 46.62
CA ARG A 599 47.75 5.45 47.38
C ARG A 599 46.22 5.43 47.54
N HIS A 600 45.71 6.12 48.57
CA HIS A 600 44.26 6.26 48.78
C HIS A 600 43.71 7.40 47.90
N VAL A 601 43.33 7.02 46.68
CA VAL A 601 42.69 7.86 45.64
C VAL A 601 41.22 8.11 45.99
N LYS A 602 40.69 9.29 45.68
CA LYS A 602 39.26 9.61 45.92
C LYS A 602 38.38 9.47 44.69
N THR A 603 38.94 9.72 43.52
CA THR A 603 38.28 9.63 42.20
C THR A 603 39.31 9.13 41.19
N PRO A 604 39.02 8.09 40.38
CA PRO A 604 39.97 7.53 39.41
C PRO A 604 40.64 8.53 38.47
N ASP A 605 39.95 9.63 38.14
CA ASP A 605 40.42 10.76 37.34
C ASP A 605 41.69 11.46 37.91
N GLU A 606 42.05 11.19 39.16
CA GLU A 606 43.32 11.62 39.77
C GLU A 606 44.53 10.79 39.30
N VAL A 607 44.32 9.65 38.63
CA VAL A 607 45.37 8.67 38.28
C VAL A 607 45.41 8.34 36.79
N VAL A 608 44.26 8.32 36.09
CA VAL A 608 44.16 7.87 34.69
C VAL A 608 43.25 8.77 33.86
N SER A 609 43.53 8.89 32.57
CA SER A 609 42.74 9.69 31.61
C SER A 609 41.98 8.79 30.62
N VAL A 610 40.81 9.25 30.16
CA VAL A 610 40.11 8.61 29.04
C VAL A 610 40.93 8.78 27.75
N GLY A 611 41.17 7.68 27.04
CA GLY A 611 42.04 7.61 25.86
C GLY A 611 43.52 7.35 26.16
N GLU A 612 43.89 7.06 27.41
CA GLU A 612 45.27 6.73 27.79
C GLU A 612 45.57 5.22 27.60
N GLU A 613 46.69 4.89 26.95
CA GLU A 613 47.22 3.53 26.85
C GLU A 613 47.99 3.15 28.14
N ILE A 614 47.51 2.14 28.86
CA ILE A 614 48.09 1.69 30.14
C ILE A 614 48.34 0.19 30.10
N LYS A 615 49.29 -0.28 30.92
CA LYS A 615 49.53 -1.71 31.17
C LYS A 615 48.95 -2.11 32.52
N ALA A 616 48.22 -3.22 32.55
CA ALA A 616 47.63 -3.78 33.75
C ALA A 616 47.76 -5.30 33.77
N GLU A 617 47.89 -5.87 34.96
CA GLU A 617 47.92 -7.31 35.20
C GLU A 617 46.49 -7.85 35.36
N ILE A 618 46.22 -8.99 34.72
CA ILE A 618 44.94 -9.71 34.86
C ILE A 618 44.90 -10.39 36.23
N ILE A 619 44.06 -9.89 37.15
CA ILE A 619 43.80 -10.55 38.43
C ILE A 619 42.91 -11.78 38.23
N ASN A 620 41.87 -11.65 37.39
CA ASN A 620 40.85 -12.67 37.21
C ASN A 620 40.14 -12.55 35.86
N ILE A 621 39.77 -13.69 35.27
CA ILE A 621 38.96 -13.77 34.04
C ILE A 621 37.67 -14.51 34.39
N ASP A 622 36.52 -13.84 34.23
CA ASP A 622 35.20 -14.44 34.35
C ASP A 622 34.56 -14.52 32.93
N PRO A 623 34.64 -15.68 32.26
CA PRO A 623 34.09 -15.87 30.93
C PRO A 623 32.55 -16.00 30.92
N GLU A 624 31.90 -16.34 32.05
CA GLU A 624 30.45 -16.43 32.13
C GLU A 624 29.81 -15.04 32.29
N GLN A 625 30.39 -14.18 33.12
CA GLN A 625 29.96 -12.78 33.29
C GLN A 625 30.52 -11.83 32.23
N LYS A 626 31.42 -12.30 31.37
CA LYS A 626 32.18 -11.51 30.38
C LYS A 626 32.88 -10.32 31.02
N ARG A 627 33.75 -10.58 31.99
CA ARG A 627 34.52 -9.58 32.74
C ARG A 627 35.97 -10.00 32.94
N VAL A 628 36.89 -9.05 32.79
CA VAL A 628 38.29 -9.20 33.21
C VAL A 628 38.55 -8.23 34.37
N GLY A 629 39.08 -8.72 35.48
CA GLY A 629 39.54 -7.89 36.60
C GLY A 629 41.01 -7.53 36.40
N LEU A 630 41.33 -6.23 36.40
CA LEU A 630 42.66 -5.70 36.08
C LEU A 630 43.29 -4.95 37.28
N SER A 631 44.64 -4.90 37.33
CA SER A 631 45.40 -4.09 38.28
C SER A 631 46.60 -3.38 37.67
N ILE A 632 46.75 -2.08 37.95
CA ILE A 632 48.00 -1.33 37.71
C ILE A 632 48.96 -1.55 38.89
N LYS A 633 48.39 -1.62 40.11
CA LYS A 633 49.11 -1.70 41.39
C LYS A 633 50.05 -2.92 41.52
N ALA A 634 49.77 -4.01 40.81
CA ALA A 634 50.66 -5.19 40.78
C ALA A 634 52.05 -4.88 40.18
N LEU A 635 52.13 -3.86 39.30
CA LEU A 635 53.35 -3.42 38.63
C LEU A 635 54.15 -2.36 39.43
N GLU A 636 53.58 -1.78 40.50
CA GLU A 636 54.27 -0.81 41.36
C GLU A 636 55.06 -1.52 42.48
N GLU A 637 56.40 -1.53 42.40
CA GLU A 637 57.27 -2.07 43.46
C GLU A 637 57.14 -1.29 44.80
N GLN A 638 57.30 -2.00 45.94
CA GLN A 638 57.13 -1.40 47.27
C GLN A 638 58.29 -0.47 47.66
N PRO A 639 58.03 0.78 48.08
CA PRO A 639 59.05 1.64 48.69
C PRO A 639 59.42 1.18 50.11
N GLU A 640 60.71 1.13 50.42
CA GLU A 640 61.23 0.61 51.70
C GLU A 640 60.77 1.40 52.94
N THR A 641 60.65 0.72 54.09
CA THR A 641 60.15 1.29 55.35
C THR A 641 61.25 1.83 56.28
N PRO A 642 61.21 3.11 56.69
CA PRO A 642 62.15 3.66 57.67
C PRO A 642 61.97 3.09 59.09
N LYS A 643 63.08 2.90 59.81
CA LYS A 643 63.11 2.32 61.16
C LYS A 643 62.54 3.27 62.22
N LYS A 644 61.81 2.71 63.20
CA LYS A 644 61.33 3.44 64.39
C LYS A 644 62.51 3.88 65.28
N VAL A 645 62.36 5.04 65.91
CA VAL A 645 63.19 5.51 67.03
C VAL A 645 62.41 5.32 68.33
N GLU A 646 63.10 4.93 69.40
CA GLU A 646 62.49 4.61 70.70
C GLU A 646 62.16 5.86 71.53
N ALA A 647 61.17 5.74 72.43
CA ALA A 647 60.85 6.71 73.47
C ALA A 647 60.89 6.05 74.86
N PRO A 648 61.42 6.71 75.91
CA PRO A 648 61.67 6.07 77.20
C PRO A 648 60.42 5.88 78.06
N LYS A 649 60.47 4.85 78.92
CA LYS A 649 59.38 4.38 79.79
C LYS A 649 59.01 5.36 80.93
N LYS A 650 57.78 5.20 81.43
CA LYS A 650 57.47 5.27 82.88
C LYS A 650 56.71 4.01 83.30
N GLU A 651 56.90 3.61 84.56
CA GLU A 651 56.37 2.38 85.19
C GLU A 651 55.47 2.73 86.40
N PRO A 652 54.73 1.77 87.02
CA PRO A 652 53.30 1.99 87.28
C PRO A 652 52.89 2.06 88.76
N THR A 653 51.59 2.27 89.00
CA THR A 653 50.88 1.98 90.26
C THR A 653 49.60 1.17 90.01
N ARG A 654 49.40 0.11 90.79
CA ARG A 654 48.13 -0.66 90.93
C ARG A 654 47.29 -0.07 92.09
N GLU A 655 46.16 -0.57 92.59
CA GLU A 655 45.24 -1.76 92.47
C GLU A 655 43.82 -1.16 92.78
N ASN A 656 42.60 -1.69 92.58
CA ASN A 656 41.93 -2.91 92.04
C ASN A 656 40.39 -2.54 91.91
N GLU A 657 39.32 -3.33 91.63
CA GLU A 657 39.07 -4.77 91.38
C GLU A 657 37.68 -4.98 90.69
N SER A 658 37.48 -6.10 89.96
CA SER A 658 36.18 -6.79 89.70
C SER A 658 35.10 -6.09 88.81
N THR A 659 34.15 -6.75 88.12
CA THR A 659 33.69 -8.16 87.99
C THR A 659 33.41 -8.60 86.52
N SER A 660 33.13 -9.90 86.32
CA SER A 660 32.69 -10.61 85.09
C SER A 660 31.27 -10.27 84.58
N GLY A 661 30.83 -10.61 83.35
CA GLY A 661 31.52 -11.25 82.21
C GLY A 661 30.60 -12.14 81.33
N VAL A 662 31.15 -12.66 80.21
CA VAL A 662 30.62 -13.71 79.29
C VAL A 662 29.43 -13.35 78.36
N THR A 663 29.52 -13.85 77.12
CA THR A 663 28.56 -13.71 76.00
C THR A 663 27.67 -14.95 75.83
N ILE A 664 26.42 -14.76 75.39
CA ILE A 664 25.55 -15.86 74.93
C ILE A 664 25.00 -15.53 73.53
N GLY A 665 25.76 -15.88 72.50
CA GLY A 665 25.29 -15.94 71.09
C GLY A 665 25.15 -17.37 70.57
N GLU A 666 25.78 -18.34 71.25
CA GLU A 666 25.91 -19.75 70.83
C GLU A 666 24.66 -20.61 71.09
N ILE A 667 23.49 -19.99 71.37
CA ILE A 667 22.27 -20.67 71.85
C ILE A 667 21.03 -20.37 70.96
N VAL A 668 21.21 -19.77 69.77
CA VAL A 668 20.11 -19.62 68.77
C VAL A 668 20.51 -20.17 67.39
N GLY A 669 21.22 -21.29 67.39
CA GLY A 669 21.35 -22.16 66.23
C GLY A 669 20.73 -23.52 66.53
N ASP A 670 19.39 -23.63 66.40
CA ASP A 670 18.64 -24.89 66.20
C ASP A 670 17.11 -24.66 66.06
N ILE A 671 16.70 -23.60 65.33
CA ILE A 671 15.32 -23.45 64.85
C ILE A 671 15.34 -23.28 63.34
N LEU A 672 14.88 -24.34 62.65
CA LEU A 672 14.44 -24.38 61.25
C LEU A 672 15.50 -24.08 60.16
N LYS A 673 16.42 -25.03 59.99
CA LYS A 673 16.70 -25.54 58.63
C LYS A 673 15.57 -26.52 58.25
N LYS A 674 15.14 -26.47 56.98
CA LYS A 674 14.19 -27.39 56.32
C LYS A 674 12.75 -27.41 56.86
N GLU A 675 11.91 -26.62 56.18
CA GLU A 675 10.77 -27.15 55.43
C GLU A 675 10.96 -26.67 53.97
N ASP A 676 10.44 -27.27 52.92
CA ASP A 676 10.41 -28.71 52.57
C ASP A 676 10.20 -28.81 51.04
N ASP A 677 10.33 -30.00 50.42
CA ASP A 677 10.25 -30.15 48.96
C ASP A 677 8.83 -29.88 48.39
N LYS A 678 8.67 -28.81 47.58
CA LYS A 678 7.78 -28.76 46.41
C LYS A 678 7.95 -27.55 45.48
#